data_AF-A0A2V6D5Q9-F1
#
_entry.id   AF-A0A2V6D5Q9-F1
#
_cell.length_a   1.000
_cell.length_b   1.000
_cell.length_c   1.000
_cell.angle_alpha   90.00
_cell.angle_beta   90.00
_cell.angle_gamma   90.00
#
_symmetry.space_group_name_H-M   'P 1'
#
loop_
_entity.id
_entity.type
_entity.pdbx_description
1 polymer ?
#
loop_
_entity_poly.entity_id
_entity_poly.type
_entity_poly.pdbx_seq_one_letter_code
_entity_poly.pdbx_strand_id
1 'polypeptide(L)'
;MQISKPDKVLYPAGKFTKADVLSYYERVARFLLPHFRNRPVTLKRYPNGVFGEAFYEKDAPAFTPRWVKTFPVPRREGGPDINYILINDVRTLTWAANMAALELHPFLHCAPRIERPTGVVFDLDPGEETNILQCAEVAFLLRDVLTKLRLKSFAKVSGSKGIQLYVPLNTAITYDATQPFARAIAEVLEKGHPDKIVADMAKNLRVGKVFIDWSQNADHKTTVGVYSLRAKRARPYVSMPVKWEELTTALKKANADLFEYEPEEALHRLKRVGDLFAPLLKLKQTLPKEFASLSKESPRRKTPAALADYRAKRDFTRTAEPVAALPRSSAQGSRRRFVVQKHAASHLHYDFRLEMHDVLKSWAVPKGIPLKNGETRTGFETEDHPIDYLQFEGIIPEGQYGGGTVMVWDIGTYEPLEGNFWKGALTIFLSGKKLKGEWTVRRADSENGKPRWLIIKTGGDAKPISKRRESVSALTGRTMDKIAGEQSAVWHSNRGAAPEKKPARVKEPRYVKPMKATAVAELPVGDEWIYEIKWDGYRSLALKHGDSVRLLSLKEKSLTSDFHDVVAALHDIRADTAVLDGEIVAVDAQGRPSFQVLQNRNSIGHGWNIVYYAFDLIQLEGDNLFSLPLHERKA
;
A
#
# COMPACT_ATOMS: atom_id res chain seq x y z
N MET A 1 35.25 11.78 -2.31
CA MET A 1 35.02 10.43 -1.75
C MET A 1 36.23 9.59 -2.12
N GLN A 2 36.81 8.83 -1.20
CA GLN A 2 37.95 7.96 -1.53
C GLN A 2 37.49 6.76 -2.36
N ILE A 3 38.13 6.53 -3.51
CA ILE A 3 37.88 5.38 -4.37
C ILE A 3 38.76 4.23 -3.90
N SER A 4 38.16 3.09 -3.53
CA SER A 4 38.94 1.91 -3.14
C SER A 4 39.29 1.08 -4.36
N LYS A 5 40.55 0.64 -4.49
CA LYS A 5 41.03 -0.22 -5.60
C LYS A 5 40.61 0.29 -6.99
N PRO A 6 41.00 1.53 -7.38
CA PRO A 6 40.58 2.14 -8.64
C PRO A 6 40.96 1.29 -9.87
N ASP A 7 42.14 0.66 -9.86
CA ASP A 7 42.68 -0.13 -10.98
C ASP A 7 42.08 -1.55 -11.06
N LYS A 8 41.13 -1.89 -10.17
CA LYS A 8 40.48 -3.20 -10.20
C LYS A 8 39.68 -3.34 -11.50
N VAL A 9 40.08 -4.28 -12.34
CA VAL A 9 39.35 -4.65 -13.56
C VAL A 9 38.01 -5.28 -13.17
N LEU A 10 36.92 -4.68 -13.63
CA LEU A 10 35.56 -5.21 -13.43
C LEU A 10 35.01 -5.84 -14.71
N TYR A 11 35.46 -5.37 -15.87
CA TYR A 11 35.18 -5.97 -17.18
C TYR A 11 36.49 -6.35 -17.87
N PRO A 12 36.73 -7.65 -18.12
CA PRO A 12 38.02 -8.10 -18.62
C PRO A 12 38.27 -7.68 -20.08
N ALA A 13 37.24 -7.63 -20.93
CA ALA A 13 37.41 -7.12 -22.28
C ALA A 13 37.59 -5.60 -22.24
N GLY A 14 38.70 -5.12 -22.80
CA GLY A 14 39.08 -3.70 -22.75
C GLY A 14 39.66 -3.25 -21.41
N LYS A 15 39.88 -4.17 -20.44
CA LYS A 15 40.42 -3.88 -19.10
C LYS A 15 39.67 -2.75 -18.37
N PHE A 16 38.35 -2.66 -18.54
CA PHE A 16 37.55 -1.58 -17.93
C PHE A 16 37.57 -1.71 -16.40
N THR A 17 38.14 -0.71 -15.77
CA THR A 17 38.42 -0.69 -14.34
C THR A 17 37.26 -0.12 -13.53
N LYS A 18 37.37 -0.23 -12.22
CA LYS A 18 36.47 0.44 -11.30
C LYS A 18 36.53 1.96 -11.47
N ALA A 19 37.70 2.55 -11.70
CA ALA A 19 37.83 3.98 -12.00
C ALA A 19 37.04 4.39 -13.25
N ASP A 20 37.07 3.56 -14.30
CA ASP A 20 36.32 3.81 -15.53
C ASP A 20 34.80 3.76 -15.32
N VAL A 21 34.33 2.80 -14.49
CA VAL A 21 32.91 2.73 -14.08
C VAL A 21 32.48 4.02 -13.36
N LEU A 22 33.31 4.53 -12.46
CA LEU A 22 33.02 5.78 -11.74
C LEU A 22 33.00 6.97 -12.70
N SER A 23 34.00 7.08 -13.58
CA SER A 23 34.11 8.14 -14.61
C SER A 23 32.89 8.14 -15.53
N TYR A 24 32.46 6.98 -16.01
CA TYR A 24 31.24 6.85 -16.82
C TYR A 24 30.01 7.35 -16.07
N TYR A 25 29.79 6.86 -14.85
CA TYR A 25 28.59 7.23 -14.08
C TYR A 25 28.57 8.71 -13.69
N GLU A 26 29.71 9.31 -13.41
CA GLU A 26 29.84 10.75 -13.18
C GLU A 26 29.47 11.55 -14.44
N ARG A 27 30.01 11.16 -15.61
CA ARG A 27 29.78 11.86 -16.88
C ARG A 27 28.35 11.69 -17.42
N VAL A 28 27.72 10.54 -17.18
CA VAL A 28 26.34 10.28 -17.60
C VAL A 28 25.30 10.84 -16.61
N ALA A 29 25.72 11.23 -15.41
CA ALA A 29 24.83 11.58 -14.31
C ALA A 29 23.77 12.64 -14.68
N ARG A 30 24.13 13.65 -15.50
CA ARG A 30 23.18 14.69 -15.93
C ARG A 30 21.98 14.13 -16.70
N PHE A 31 22.15 13.01 -17.38
CA PHE A 31 21.10 12.32 -18.13
C PHE A 31 20.46 11.20 -17.30
N LEU A 32 21.24 10.49 -16.48
CA LEU A 32 20.75 9.38 -15.66
C LEU A 32 19.90 9.86 -14.46
N LEU A 33 20.38 10.83 -13.69
CA LEU A 33 19.76 11.23 -12.43
C LEU A 33 18.29 11.67 -12.56
N PRO A 34 17.85 12.41 -13.61
CA PRO A 34 16.43 12.70 -13.80
C PRO A 34 15.53 11.45 -13.82
N HIS A 35 16.02 10.34 -14.38
CA HIS A 35 15.29 9.07 -14.42
C HIS A 35 15.32 8.29 -13.11
N PHE A 36 16.27 8.56 -12.22
CA PHE A 36 16.46 7.86 -10.94
C PHE A 36 15.97 8.65 -9.73
N ARG A 37 15.72 9.95 -9.89
CA ARG A 37 15.34 10.84 -8.80
C ARG A 37 14.11 10.35 -8.06
N ASN A 38 14.26 10.19 -6.75
CA ASN A 38 13.27 9.67 -5.80
C ASN A 38 12.76 8.25 -6.14
N ARG A 39 13.42 7.50 -7.01
CA ARG A 39 13.11 6.09 -7.22
C ARG A 39 13.92 5.26 -6.24
N PRO A 40 13.28 4.36 -5.48
CA PRO A 40 14.01 3.31 -4.79
C PRO A 40 14.74 2.43 -5.83
N VAL A 41 15.99 2.05 -5.54
CA VAL A 41 16.86 1.35 -6.50
C VAL A 41 17.39 0.06 -5.90
N THR A 42 17.21 -1.05 -6.61
CA THR A 42 17.97 -2.28 -6.35
C THR A 42 19.33 -2.17 -7.03
N LEU A 43 20.40 -2.40 -6.27
CA LEU A 43 21.77 -2.42 -6.79
C LEU A 43 22.17 -3.86 -7.08
N LYS A 44 22.67 -4.15 -8.28
CA LYS A 44 23.32 -5.44 -8.55
C LYS A 44 24.83 -5.27 -8.51
N ARG A 45 25.45 -5.89 -7.52
CA ARG A 45 26.86 -5.69 -7.20
C ARG A 45 27.72 -6.82 -7.73
N TYR A 46 28.87 -6.45 -8.25
CA TYR A 46 29.88 -7.34 -8.83
C TYR A 46 31.25 -7.02 -8.21
N PRO A 47 31.46 -7.30 -6.91
CA PRO A 47 32.67 -6.88 -6.23
C PRO A 47 33.94 -7.41 -6.89
N ASN A 48 33.88 -8.57 -7.54
CA ASN A 48 34.99 -9.26 -8.19
C ASN A 48 34.90 -9.27 -9.72
N GLY A 49 34.17 -8.31 -10.31
CA GLY A 49 33.98 -8.20 -11.75
C GLY A 49 32.85 -9.09 -12.28
N VAL A 50 32.57 -8.95 -13.57
CA VAL A 50 31.36 -9.52 -14.22
C VAL A 50 31.28 -11.05 -14.26
N PHE A 51 32.41 -11.73 -14.14
CA PHE A 51 32.48 -13.20 -14.07
C PHE A 51 32.63 -13.74 -12.64
N GLY A 52 32.76 -12.86 -11.65
CA GLY A 52 32.73 -13.23 -10.25
C GLY A 52 31.30 -13.38 -9.71
N GLU A 53 31.19 -13.71 -8.43
CA GLU A 53 29.90 -13.75 -7.73
C GLU A 53 29.24 -12.36 -7.73
N ALA A 54 27.94 -12.36 -8.03
CA ALA A 54 27.11 -11.16 -8.06
C ALA A 54 25.88 -11.34 -7.20
N PHE A 55 25.43 -10.27 -6.55
CA PHE A 55 24.24 -10.31 -5.70
C PHE A 55 23.39 -9.05 -5.87
N TYR A 56 22.09 -9.21 -5.62
CA TYR A 56 21.14 -8.10 -5.57
C TYR A 56 21.09 -7.54 -4.15
N GLU A 57 21.42 -6.27 -4.02
CA GLU A 57 21.36 -5.51 -2.78
C GLU A 57 20.18 -4.55 -2.86
N LYS A 58 19.10 -4.95 -2.19
CA LYS A 58 17.85 -4.18 -2.11
C LYS A 58 17.85 -3.27 -0.88
N ASP A 59 18.31 -3.82 0.24
CA ASP A 59 18.37 -3.12 1.52
C ASP A 59 19.68 -2.35 1.64
N ALA A 60 19.61 -1.12 2.16
CA ALA A 60 20.75 -0.27 2.37
C ALA A 60 21.72 -0.93 3.36
N PRO A 61 22.98 -1.19 2.99
CA PRO A 61 23.94 -1.82 3.88
C PRO A 61 24.20 -1.00 5.14
N ALA A 62 24.62 -1.65 6.23
CA ALA A 62 24.95 -0.98 7.48
C ALA A 62 26.03 0.12 7.33
N PHE A 63 26.94 -0.03 6.35
CA PHE A 63 27.98 0.94 6.04
C PHE A 63 27.51 2.05 5.07
N THR A 64 26.21 2.15 4.78
CA THR A 64 25.63 3.22 3.97
C THR A 64 25.94 4.58 4.62
N PRO A 65 26.60 5.51 3.92
CA PRO A 65 26.93 6.81 4.48
C PRO A 65 25.67 7.60 4.86
N ARG A 66 25.73 8.34 5.98
CA ARG A 66 24.60 9.13 6.50
C ARG A 66 23.98 10.13 5.52
N TRP A 67 24.74 10.58 4.53
CA TRP A 67 24.28 11.52 3.51
C TRP A 67 23.52 10.84 2.36
N VAL A 68 23.60 9.51 2.23
CA VAL A 68 22.82 8.75 1.24
C VAL A 68 21.39 8.63 1.75
N LYS A 69 20.44 9.13 0.97
CA LYS A 69 19.03 9.03 1.30
C LYS A 69 18.52 7.62 1.04
N THR A 70 17.68 7.12 1.94
CA THR A 70 16.98 5.84 1.81
C THR A 70 15.48 6.04 1.89
N PHE A 71 14.73 5.05 1.41
CA PHE A 71 13.27 5.02 1.54
C PHE A 71 12.80 3.60 1.91
N PRO A 72 12.00 3.44 2.98
CA PRO A 72 11.45 2.14 3.35
C PRO A 72 10.35 1.72 2.38
N VAL A 73 10.45 0.49 1.86
CA VAL A 73 9.40 -0.15 1.04
C VAL A 73 8.97 -1.45 1.73
N PRO A 74 7.66 -1.64 2.00
CA PRO A 74 7.15 -2.83 2.66
C PRO A 74 7.42 -4.12 1.88
N ARG A 75 7.71 -5.21 2.59
CA ARG A 75 7.80 -6.56 2.00
C ARG A 75 6.43 -7.17 1.82
N ARG A 76 6.19 -7.86 0.69
CA ARG A 76 4.92 -8.59 0.45
C ARG A 76 4.72 -9.80 1.36
N GLU A 77 5.80 -10.52 1.65
CA GLU A 77 5.82 -11.64 2.62
C GLU A 77 5.80 -11.13 4.07
N GLY A 78 5.71 -9.80 4.23
CA GLY A 78 5.88 -9.06 5.46
C GLY A 78 7.33 -9.10 5.99
N GLY A 79 7.60 -8.29 7.01
CA GLY A 79 8.89 -8.23 7.71
C GLY A 79 9.21 -6.79 8.05
N PRO A 80 10.44 -6.50 8.51
CA PRO A 80 10.93 -5.13 8.45
C PRO A 80 10.93 -4.66 6.99
N ASP A 81 10.57 -3.39 6.79
CA ASP A 81 10.68 -2.72 5.50
C ASP A 81 12.09 -2.87 4.94
N ILE A 82 12.19 -2.93 3.61
CA ILE A 82 13.48 -2.86 2.92
C ILE A 82 13.80 -1.38 2.73
N ASN A 83 14.95 -0.93 3.25
CA ASN A 83 15.40 0.45 3.10
C ASN A 83 16.17 0.59 1.79
N TYR A 84 15.48 0.94 0.71
CA TYR A 84 16.13 1.11 -0.58
C TYR A 84 16.93 2.41 -0.67
N ILE A 85 18.04 2.39 -1.41
CA ILE A 85 18.83 3.58 -1.73
C ILE A 85 18.07 4.47 -2.72
N LEU A 86 18.09 5.79 -2.49
CA LEU A 86 17.62 6.81 -3.44
C LEU A 86 18.81 7.50 -4.11
N ILE A 87 19.07 7.17 -5.38
CA ILE A 87 20.16 7.77 -6.17
C ILE A 87 19.72 9.14 -6.71
N ASN A 88 19.78 10.15 -5.85
CA ASN A 88 19.28 11.51 -6.14
C ASN A 88 20.33 12.49 -6.67
N ASP A 89 21.61 12.17 -6.50
CA ASP A 89 22.72 13.05 -6.81
C ASP A 89 23.96 12.27 -7.28
N VAL A 90 24.91 13.01 -7.88
CA VAL A 90 26.16 12.45 -8.42
C VAL A 90 26.96 11.74 -7.34
N ARG A 91 26.94 12.27 -6.11
CA ARG A 91 27.69 11.71 -4.98
C ARG A 91 27.17 10.32 -4.60
N THR A 92 25.85 10.13 -4.58
CA THR A 92 25.20 8.84 -4.29
C THR A 92 25.42 7.86 -5.44
N LEU A 93 25.33 8.33 -6.68
CA LEU A 93 25.57 7.51 -7.87
C LEU A 93 27.01 6.98 -7.92
N THR A 94 27.99 7.86 -7.72
CA THR A 94 29.41 7.48 -7.69
C THR A 94 29.74 6.60 -6.48
N TRP A 95 29.07 6.77 -5.34
CA TRP A 95 29.18 5.84 -4.22
C TRP A 95 28.65 4.44 -4.55
N ALA A 96 27.48 4.33 -5.19
CA ALA A 96 26.96 3.04 -5.65
C ALA A 96 27.95 2.37 -6.63
N ALA A 97 28.51 3.12 -7.57
CA ALA A 97 29.56 2.66 -8.47
C ALA A 97 30.82 2.18 -7.69
N ASN A 98 31.23 2.92 -6.65
CA ASN A 98 32.35 2.55 -5.78
C ASN A 98 32.10 1.25 -4.99
N MET A 99 30.85 0.85 -4.79
CA MET A 99 30.49 -0.45 -4.22
C MET A 99 30.45 -1.58 -5.27
N ALA A 100 30.90 -1.30 -6.49
CA ALA A 100 30.78 -2.16 -7.67
C ALA A 100 29.33 -2.50 -8.02
N ALA A 101 28.38 -1.59 -7.78
CA ALA A 101 27.03 -1.70 -8.32
C ALA A 101 27.06 -1.38 -9.82
N LEU A 102 27.22 -2.41 -10.64
CA LEU A 102 27.32 -2.27 -12.09
C LEU A 102 25.95 -2.09 -12.73
N GLU A 103 24.94 -2.84 -12.27
CA GLU A 103 23.58 -2.68 -12.77
C GLU A 103 22.69 -1.98 -11.73
N LEU A 104 21.98 -0.94 -12.17
CA LEU A 104 21.08 -0.13 -11.37
C LEU A 104 19.64 -0.40 -11.82
N HIS A 105 18.78 -0.86 -10.91
CA HIS A 105 17.42 -1.28 -11.21
C HIS A 105 16.41 -0.44 -10.41
N PRO A 106 15.95 0.70 -10.93
CA PRO A 106 14.95 1.52 -10.27
C PRO A 106 13.54 0.89 -10.35
N PHE A 107 12.68 1.23 -9.39
CA PHE A 107 11.24 0.98 -9.50
C PHE A 107 10.55 1.88 -10.53
N LEU A 108 9.40 1.45 -11.06
CA LEU A 108 8.55 2.29 -11.93
C LEU A 108 7.85 3.41 -11.17
N HIS A 109 7.70 3.32 -9.85
CA HIS A 109 7.16 4.36 -8.99
C HIS A 109 8.25 5.29 -8.44
N CYS A 110 7.83 6.43 -7.88
CA CYS A 110 8.70 7.33 -7.12
C CYS A 110 8.20 7.45 -5.68
N ALA A 111 9.13 7.48 -4.72
CA ALA A 111 8.83 7.82 -3.35
C ALA A 111 8.25 9.25 -3.24
N PRO A 112 7.30 9.50 -2.33
CA PRO A 112 6.74 8.56 -1.35
C PRO A 112 5.53 7.74 -1.85
N ARG A 113 5.13 7.88 -3.12
CA ARG A 113 3.92 7.27 -3.70
C ARG A 113 4.26 5.94 -4.38
N ILE A 114 4.59 4.94 -3.57
CA ILE A 114 5.06 3.62 -4.06
C ILE A 114 3.99 2.81 -4.78
N GLU A 115 2.73 3.16 -4.59
CA GLU A 115 1.57 2.53 -5.23
C GLU A 115 1.30 3.06 -6.65
N ARG A 116 1.95 4.16 -7.05
CA ARG A 116 1.69 4.90 -8.29
C ARG A 116 2.89 4.83 -9.24
N PRO A 117 2.90 3.90 -10.21
CA PRO A 117 3.93 3.88 -11.24
C PRO A 117 3.84 5.12 -12.13
N THR A 118 5.00 5.56 -12.60
CA THR A 118 5.12 6.69 -13.54
C THR A 118 4.87 6.28 -15.00
N GLY A 119 4.86 4.97 -15.29
CA GLY A 119 4.63 4.43 -16.62
C GLY A 119 4.45 2.90 -16.61
N VAL A 120 4.17 2.36 -17.79
CA VAL A 120 4.11 0.91 -18.07
C VAL A 120 5.39 0.51 -18.80
N VAL A 121 5.93 -0.66 -18.50
CA VAL A 121 7.08 -1.24 -19.21
C VAL A 121 6.71 -2.59 -19.81
N PHE A 122 7.18 -2.87 -21.01
CA PHE A 122 7.17 -4.20 -21.61
C PHE A 122 8.62 -4.60 -21.87
N ASP A 123 9.11 -5.63 -21.19
CA ASP A 123 10.46 -6.16 -21.39
C ASP A 123 10.38 -7.33 -22.39
N LEU A 124 10.94 -7.12 -23.57
CA LEU A 124 10.95 -8.08 -24.66
C LEU A 124 12.24 -8.88 -24.57
N ASP A 125 12.12 -10.10 -24.07
CA ASP A 125 13.23 -11.03 -23.90
C ASP A 125 13.21 -12.07 -25.02
N PRO A 126 14.31 -12.24 -25.78
CA PRO A 126 14.38 -13.29 -26.76
C PRO A 126 14.46 -14.65 -26.06
N GLY A 127 13.57 -15.57 -26.43
CA GLY A 127 13.71 -16.98 -26.10
C GLY A 127 14.85 -17.64 -26.87
N GLU A 128 15.08 -18.91 -26.60
CA GLU A 128 16.07 -19.70 -27.34
C GLU A 128 15.76 -19.63 -28.85
N GLU A 129 16.80 -19.61 -29.68
CA GLU A 129 16.71 -19.46 -31.16
C GLU A 129 16.22 -18.09 -31.66
N THR A 130 15.94 -17.14 -30.77
CA THR A 130 15.62 -15.75 -31.15
C THR A 130 16.69 -14.77 -30.67
N ASN A 131 16.67 -13.56 -31.23
CA ASN A 131 17.60 -12.50 -30.89
C ASN A 131 16.91 -11.12 -30.86
N ILE A 132 17.73 -10.06 -30.77
CA ILE A 132 17.25 -8.68 -30.66
C ILE A 132 16.45 -8.20 -31.88
N LEU A 133 16.65 -8.80 -33.06
CA LEU A 133 15.89 -8.50 -34.27
C LEU A 133 14.45 -9.00 -34.14
N GLN A 134 14.23 -10.22 -33.65
CA GLN A 134 12.86 -10.68 -33.34
C GLN A 134 12.22 -9.80 -32.25
N CYS A 135 13.00 -9.38 -31.25
CA CYS A 135 12.51 -8.41 -30.26
C CYS A 135 12.10 -7.08 -30.92
N ALA A 136 12.83 -6.62 -31.95
CA ALA A 136 12.49 -5.41 -32.68
C ALA A 136 11.21 -5.57 -33.51
N GLU A 137 10.98 -6.73 -34.15
CA GLU A 137 9.69 -7.03 -34.81
C GLU A 137 8.52 -6.95 -33.82
N VAL A 138 8.66 -7.60 -32.66
CA VAL A 138 7.63 -7.59 -31.61
C VAL A 138 7.46 -6.19 -31.02
N ALA A 139 8.54 -5.40 -30.91
CA ALA A 139 8.47 -4.00 -30.50
C ALA A 139 7.59 -3.16 -31.44
N PHE A 140 7.66 -3.39 -32.76
CA PHE A 140 6.79 -2.71 -33.73
C PHE A 140 5.33 -3.12 -33.58
N LEU A 141 5.04 -4.42 -33.43
CA LEU A 141 3.68 -4.91 -33.18
C LEU A 141 3.07 -4.28 -31.92
N LEU A 142 3.85 -4.25 -30.83
CA LEU A 142 3.45 -3.65 -29.57
C LEU A 142 3.25 -2.13 -29.70
N ARG A 143 4.15 -1.42 -30.39
CA ARG A 143 4.00 0.01 -30.67
C ARG A 143 2.72 0.31 -31.46
N ASP A 144 2.39 -0.50 -32.45
CA ASP A 144 1.24 -0.27 -33.32
C ASP A 144 -0.08 -0.48 -32.54
N VAL A 145 -0.15 -1.48 -31.67
CA VAL A 145 -1.28 -1.66 -30.72
C VAL A 145 -1.40 -0.46 -29.78
N LEU A 146 -0.30 -0.03 -29.16
CA LEU A 146 -0.30 1.12 -28.25
C LEU A 146 -0.69 2.42 -28.98
N THR A 147 -0.28 2.58 -30.24
CA THR A 147 -0.64 3.73 -31.09
C THR A 147 -2.14 3.76 -31.38
N LYS A 148 -2.78 2.61 -31.64
CA LYS A 148 -4.24 2.51 -31.78
C LYS A 148 -4.98 2.93 -30.51
N LEU A 149 -4.37 2.68 -29.35
CA LEU A 149 -4.86 3.14 -28.04
C LEU A 149 -4.48 4.60 -27.72
N ARG A 150 -3.90 5.33 -28.68
CA ARG A 150 -3.40 6.71 -28.53
C ARG A 150 -2.33 6.87 -27.44
N LEU A 151 -1.57 5.81 -27.20
CA LEU A 151 -0.45 5.79 -26.26
C LEU A 151 0.88 5.83 -27.02
N LYS A 152 1.67 6.88 -26.78
CA LYS A 152 3.05 6.99 -27.26
C LYS A 152 3.96 6.09 -26.42
N SER A 153 4.81 5.34 -27.10
CA SER A 153 5.81 4.46 -26.49
C SER A 153 7.24 4.82 -26.94
N PHE A 154 8.20 4.49 -26.08
CA PHE A 154 9.63 4.79 -26.26
C PHE A 154 10.44 3.53 -26.02
N ALA A 155 11.38 3.23 -26.92
CA ALA A 155 12.17 2.01 -26.87
C ALA A 155 13.59 2.25 -26.35
N LYS A 156 14.09 1.33 -25.55
CA LYS A 156 15.52 1.21 -25.24
C LYS A 156 15.99 -0.22 -25.42
N VAL A 157 17.24 -0.37 -25.82
CA VAL A 157 17.88 -1.68 -25.74
C VAL A 157 18.32 -1.95 -24.30
N SER A 158 18.19 -3.20 -23.88
CA SER A 158 18.51 -3.59 -22.51
C SER A 158 20.02 -3.50 -22.20
N GLY A 159 20.88 -3.43 -23.23
CA GLY A 159 22.33 -3.63 -23.11
C GLY A 159 22.72 -5.11 -22.92
N SER A 160 21.78 -6.02 -23.17
CA SER A 160 22.00 -7.48 -23.16
C SER A 160 21.48 -8.08 -24.47
N LYS A 161 20.32 -8.76 -24.47
CA LYS A 161 19.73 -9.38 -25.68
C LYS A 161 18.35 -8.84 -26.05
N GLY A 162 17.66 -8.20 -25.10
CA GLY A 162 16.26 -7.76 -25.26
C GLY A 162 16.08 -6.25 -25.47
N ILE A 163 14.83 -5.86 -25.73
CA ILE A 163 14.36 -4.48 -25.92
C ILE A 163 13.27 -4.18 -24.90
N GLN A 164 13.26 -2.96 -24.35
CA GLN A 164 12.22 -2.51 -23.43
C GLN A 164 11.43 -1.36 -24.03
N LEU A 165 10.10 -1.45 -23.95
CA LEU A 165 9.20 -0.38 -24.37
C LEU A 165 8.54 0.25 -23.14
N TYR A 166 8.62 1.56 -23.05
CA TYR A 166 8.03 2.35 -21.98
C TYR A 166 6.88 3.19 -22.51
N VAL A 167 5.78 3.19 -21.76
CA VAL A 167 4.63 4.08 -21.96
C VAL A 167 4.53 5.00 -20.74
N PRO A 168 4.91 6.28 -20.85
CA PRO A 168 4.83 7.19 -19.71
C PRO A 168 3.38 7.56 -19.42
N LEU A 169 3.00 7.48 -18.16
CA LEU A 169 1.67 7.83 -17.69
C LEU A 169 1.72 9.12 -16.86
N ASN A 170 2.59 9.18 -15.86
CA ASN A 170 2.77 10.35 -14.98
C ASN A 170 1.44 10.91 -14.41
N THR A 171 0.51 10.01 -14.08
CA THR A 171 -0.83 10.33 -13.54
C THR A 171 -1.02 9.75 -12.14
N ALA A 172 -2.28 9.63 -11.69
CA ALA A 172 -2.65 9.00 -10.43
C ALA A 172 -2.91 7.49 -10.50
N ILE A 173 -2.59 6.89 -11.64
CA ILE A 173 -2.77 5.47 -11.88
C ILE A 173 -1.96 4.63 -10.89
N THR A 174 -2.50 3.48 -10.51
CA THR A 174 -1.90 2.51 -9.59
C THR A 174 -1.42 1.26 -10.33
N TYR A 175 -0.58 0.47 -9.67
CA TYR A 175 -0.16 -0.84 -10.19
C TYR A 175 -1.35 -1.78 -10.48
N ASP A 176 -2.45 -1.64 -9.74
CA ASP A 176 -3.69 -2.41 -9.95
C ASP A 176 -4.32 -2.18 -11.33
N ALA A 177 -4.04 -1.05 -11.97
CA ALA A 177 -4.48 -0.79 -13.35
C ALA A 177 -3.39 -1.07 -14.37
N THR A 178 -2.13 -0.70 -14.09
CA THR A 178 -1.05 -0.86 -15.07
C THR A 178 -0.69 -2.33 -15.31
N GLN A 179 -0.77 -3.18 -14.28
CA GLN A 179 -0.42 -4.60 -14.41
C GLN A 179 -1.44 -5.36 -15.27
N PRO A 180 -2.78 -5.28 -15.02
CA PRO A 180 -3.76 -5.90 -15.92
C PRO A 180 -3.72 -5.33 -17.33
N PHE A 181 -3.48 -4.02 -17.49
CA PHE A 181 -3.29 -3.41 -18.80
C PHE A 181 -2.13 -4.04 -19.56
N ALA A 182 -0.94 -4.11 -18.96
CA ALA A 182 0.24 -4.70 -19.61
C ALA A 182 0.01 -6.18 -19.98
N ARG A 183 -0.63 -6.93 -19.06
CA ARG A 183 -0.98 -8.33 -19.29
C ARG A 183 -1.93 -8.50 -20.47
N ALA A 184 -3.02 -7.74 -20.52
CA ALA A 184 -4.01 -7.83 -21.58
C ALA A 184 -3.40 -7.53 -22.97
N ILE A 185 -2.50 -6.54 -23.05
CA ILE A 185 -1.80 -6.22 -24.31
C ILE A 185 -0.87 -7.37 -24.73
N ALA A 186 -0.14 -7.97 -23.79
CA ALA A 186 0.73 -9.10 -24.08
C ALA A 186 -0.07 -10.34 -24.56
N GLU A 187 -1.17 -10.67 -23.89
CA GLU A 187 -2.05 -11.79 -24.25
C GLU A 187 -2.74 -11.59 -25.61
N VAL A 188 -3.15 -10.36 -25.93
CA VAL A 188 -3.73 -10.03 -27.25
C VAL A 188 -2.69 -10.20 -28.36
N LEU A 189 -1.45 -9.77 -28.13
CA LEU A 189 -0.38 -9.93 -29.10
C LEU A 189 0.03 -11.40 -29.29
N GLU A 190 0.11 -12.17 -28.20
CA GLU A 190 0.35 -13.61 -28.25
C GLU A 190 -0.75 -14.32 -29.05
N LYS A 191 -2.02 -13.98 -28.84
CA LYS A 191 -3.14 -14.56 -29.60
C LYS A 191 -3.08 -14.22 -31.10
N GLY A 192 -2.62 -13.01 -31.44
CA GLY A 192 -2.47 -12.57 -32.84
C GLY A 192 -1.23 -13.13 -33.54
N HIS A 193 -0.18 -13.47 -32.78
CA HIS A 193 1.11 -13.93 -33.29
C HIS A 193 1.69 -15.07 -32.44
N PRO A 194 0.97 -16.20 -32.30
CA PRO A 194 1.33 -17.28 -31.38
C PRO A 194 2.63 -18.00 -31.78
N ASP A 195 3.06 -17.86 -33.02
CA ASP A 195 4.33 -18.36 -33.57
C ASP A 195 5.53 -17.48 -33.20
N LYS A 196 5.31 -16.20 -32.85
CA LYS A 196 6.38 -15.23 -32.56
C LYS A 196 6.45 -14.80 -31.11
N ILE A 197 5.34 -14.84 -30.39
CA ILE A 197 5.17 -14.19 -29.09
C ILE A 197 4.72 -15.21 -28.06
N VAL A 198 5.22 -15.06 -26.83
CA VAL A 198 4.70 -15.73 -25.65
C VAL A 198 4.53 -14.73 -24.51
N ALA A 199 3.39 -14.77 -23.82
CA ALA A 199 3.12 -13.95 -22.63
C ALA A 199 3.08 -14.79 -21.34
N ASP A 200 3.03 -16.12 -21.49
CA ASP A 200 3.14 -17.06 -20.36
C ASP A 200 4.56 -17.06 -19.76
N MET A 201 4.62 -17.16 -18.43
CA MET A 201 5.87 -17.16 -17.68
C MET A 201 6.69 -18.44 -17.88
N ALA A 202 6.07 -19.55 -18.31
CA ALA A 202 6.72 -20.84 -18.45
C ALA A 202 7.85 -20.81 -19.50
N LYS A 203 9.08 -21.16 -19.09
CA LYS A 203 10.27 -21.02 -19.94
C LYS A 203 10.27 -21.96 -21.15
N ASN A 204 9.69 -23.14 -21.01
CA ASN A 204 9.57 -24.14 -22.07
C ASN A 204 8.73 -23.65 -23.27
N LEU A 205 7.88 -22.65 -23.08
CA LEU A 205 7.03 -22.09 -24.15
C LEU A 205 7.75 -21.01 -24.98
N ARG A 206 9.01 -20.69 -24.66
CA ARG A 206 9.75 -19.56 -25.25
C ARG A 206 10.64 -19.94 -26.42
N VAL A 207 10.85 -21.21 -26.72
CA VAL A 207 11.70 -21.65 -27.83
C VAL A 207 11.13 -21.10 -29.14
N GLY A 208 11.98 -20.41 -29.92
CA GLY A 208 11.61 -19.76 -31.19
C GLY A 208 10.76 -18.49 -31.04
N LYS A 209 10.49 -18.01 -29.81
CA LYS A 209 9.57 -16.89 -29.56
C LYS A 209 10.19 -15.80 -28.70
N VAL A 210 9.64 -14.60 -28.80
CA VAL A 210 9.94 -13.48 -27.89
C VAL A 210 8.96 -13.50 -26.73
N PHE A 211 9.50 -13.50 -25.52
CA PHE A 211 8.72 -13.37 -24.30
C PHE A 211 8.44 -11.90 -24.01
N ILE A 212 7.16 -11.55 -23.88
CA ILE A 212 6.75 -10.22 -23.41
C ILE A 212 6.57 -10.29 -21.89
N ASP A 213 7.58 -9.87 -21.13
CA ASP A 213 7.49 -9.82 -19.68
C ASP A 213 6.66 -8.62 -19.22
N TRP A 214 5.34 -8.79 -19.24
CA TRP A 214 4.38 -7.86 -18.66
C TRP A 214 4.46 -7.81 -17.12
N SER A 215 5.04 -8.84 -16.48
CA SER A 215 5.10 -8.96 -15.03
C SER A 215 6.07 -7.96 -14.38
N GLN A 216 6.93 -7.31 -15.17
CA GLN A 216 7.77 -6.18 -14.76
C GLN A 216 6.95 -5.00 -14.21
N ASN A 217 5.65 -4.93 -14.50
CA ASN A 217 4.71 -3.94 -13.96
C ASN A 217 4.16 -4.29 -12.58
N ALA A 218 4.86 -5.10 -11.78
CA ALA A 218 4.49 -5.37 -10.41
C ALA A 218 5.22 -4.42 -9.43
N ASP A 219 4.55 -4.01 -8.36
CA ASP A 219 5.02 -3.06 -7.33
C ASP A 219 6.34 -3.44 -6.61
N HIS A 220 6.77 -4.70 -6.70
CA HIS A 220 7.93 -5.27 -6.03
C HIS A 220 9.04 -5.65 -7.03
N LYS A 221 8.82 -5.44 -8.32
CA LYS A 221 9.81 -5.67 -9.36
C LYS A 221 10.51 -4.36 -9.76
N THR A 222 11.77 -4.52 -10.12
CA THR A 222 12.62 -3.46 -10.65
C THR A 222 13.19 -3.92 -11.97
N THR A 223 13.33 -3.00 -12.91
CA THR A 223 13.88 -3.27 -14.24
C THR A 223 15.16 -2.45 -14.40
N VAL A 224 16.10 -2.91 -15.24
CA VAL A 224 17.35 -2.18 -15.46
C VAL A 224 17.09 -0.76 -15.97
N GLY A 225 17.64 0.23 -15.27
CA GLY A 225 17.43 1.63 -15.57
C GLY A 225 18.11 2.06 -16.87
N VAL A 226 17.60 3.13 -17.46
CA VAL A 226 18.24 3.77 -18.61
C VAL A 226 19.64 4.27 -18.22
N TYR A 227 20.61 4.09 -19.12
CA TYR A 227 22.03 4.41 -18.94
C TYR A 227 22.79 3.59 -17.90
N SER A 228 22.14 2.61 -17.26
CA SER A 228 22.85 1.63 -16.43
C SER A 228 23.80 0.79 -17.29
N LEU A 229 24.98 0.49 -16.76
CA LEU A 229 25.84 -0.56 -17.29
C LEU A 229 25.17 -1.93 -17.12
N ARG A 230 25.59 -2.88 -17.95
CA ARG A 230 25.19 -4.29 -17.91
C ARG A 230 26.40 -5.15 -17.63
N ALA A 231 26.20 -6.22 -16.87
CA ALA A 231 27.27 -7.12 -16.43
C ALA A 231 26.96 -8.57 -16.83
N LYS A 232 26.54 -8.73 -18.09
CA LYS A 232 26.21 -10.02 -18.70
C LYS A 232 27.30 -10.54 -19.64
N ARG A 233 28.24 -9.69 -20.03
CA ARG A 233 29.30 -9.96 -21.01
C ARG A 233 30.61 -9.37 -20.53
N ALA A 234 31.70 -9.76 -21.19
CA ALA A 234 33.04 -9.26 -20.87
C ALA A 234 33.21 -7.75 -21.11
N ARG A 235 32.35 -7.12 -21.93
CA ARG A 235 32.35 -5.69 -22.25
C ARG A 235 31.23 -4.92 -21.50
N PRO A 236 31.43 -3.65 -21.13
CA PRO A 236 30.51 -2.84 -20.33
C PRO A 236 29.37 -2.19 -21.13
N TYR A 237 28.53 -2.99 -21.76
CA TYR A 237 27.42 -2.44 -22.55
C TYR A 237 26.39 -1.67 -21.70
N VAL A 238 25.78 -0.67 -22.32
CA VAL A 238 24.86 0.28 -21.68
C VAL A 238 23.42 -0.02 -22.08
N SER A 239 22.48 0.06 -21.13
CA SER A 239 21.05 0.10 -21.49
C SER A 239 20.70 1.46 -22.09
N MET A 240 20.49 1.50 -23.40
CA MET A 240 20.50 2.76 -24.16
C MET A 240 19.18 3.01 -24.92
N PRO A 241 18.60 4.22 -24.85
CA PRO A 241 17.48 4.61 -25.69
C PRO A 241 17.80 4.60 -27.19
N VAL A 242 16.84 4.13 -27.98
CA VAL A 242 16.94 4.05 -29.44
C VAL A 242 15.72 4.66 -30.10
N LYS A 243 15.89 5.18 -31.31
CA LYS A 243 14.80 5.64 -32.16
C LYS A 243 14.16 4.48 -32.92
N TRP A 244 12.91 4.65 -33.31
CA TRP A 244 12.20 3.66 -34.12
C TRP A 244 12.88 3.44 -35.48
N GLU A 245 13.44 4.48 -36.09
CA GLU A 245 14.15 4.40 -37.38
C GLU A 245 15.43 3.56 -37.28
N GLU A 246 16.06 3.52 -36.10
CA GLU A 246 17.24 2.69 -35.85
C GLU A 246 16.86 1.21 -35.77
N LEU A 247 15.73 0.89 -35.12
CA LEU A 247 15.16 -0.46 -35.14
C LEU A 247 14.78 -0.90 -36.57
N THR A 248 14.18 0.00 -37.36
CA THR A 248 13.89 -0.27 -38.79
C THR A 248 15.18 -0.55 -39.56
N THR A 249 16.24 0.22 -39.32
CA THR A 249 17.53 0.04 -40.00
C THR A 249 18.17 -1.30 -39.64
N ALA A 250 18.11 -1.72 -38.38
CA ALA A 250 18.65 -2.99 -37.95
C ALA A 250 17.92 -4.19 -38.56
N LEU A 251 16.59 -4.12 -38.65
CA LEU A 251 15.78 -5.14 -39.35
C LEU A 251 16.15 -5.21 -40.84
N LYS A 252 16.21 -4.07 -41.52
CA LYS A 252 16.56 -4.01 -42.95
C LYS A 252 17.96 -4.55 -43.26
N LYS A 253 18.91 -4.34 -42.36
CA LYS A 253 20.30 -4.82 -42.51
C LYS A 253 20.53 -6.22 -41.93
N ALA A 254 19.53 -6.82 -41.30
CA ALA A 254 19.66 -8.06 -40.53
C ALA A 254 20.85 -8.07 -39.55
N ASN A 255 21.14 -6.92 -38.94
CA ASN A 255 22.34 -6.72 -38.11
C ASN A 255 21.95 -6.50 -36.63
N ALA A 256 22.18 -7.52 -35.82
CA ALA A 256 21.89 -7.52 -34.38
C ALA A 256 22.90 -6.69 -33.55
N ASP A 257 24.10 -6.43 -34.08
CA ASP A 257 25.21 -5.81 -33.36
C ASP A 257 25.08 -4.28 -33.29
N LEU A 258 24.12 -3.69 -34.00
CA LEU A 258 23.88 -2.23 -34.06
C LEU A 258 23.46 -1.60 -32.73
N PHE A 259 23.19 -2.42 -31.70
CA PHE A 259 22.65 -1.99 -30.42
C PHE A 259 23.57 -2.27 -29.22
N GLU A 260 24.83 -2.53 -29.50
CA GLU A 260 25.87 -2.69 -28.51
C GLU A 260 26.56 -1.35 -28.28
N TYR A 261 26.21 -0.66 -27.20
CA TYR A 261 26.80 0.64 -26.86
C TYR A 261 27.77 0.50 -25.70
N GLU A 262 29.05 0.75 -25.96
CA GLU A 262 30.04 0.91 -24.90
C GLU A 262 29.93 2.29 -24.22
N PRO A 263 30.52 2.48 -23.03
CA PRO A 263 30.37 3.69 -22.22
C PRO A 263 30.72 4.99 -22.98
N GLU A 264 31.84 5.03 -23.71
CA GLU A 264 32.22 6.22 -24.48
C GLU A 264 31.28 6.48 -25.66
N GLU A 265 30.84 5.43 -26.36
CA GLU A 265 29.89 5.55 -27.46
C GLU A 265 28.53 6.06 -26.97
N ALA A 266 28.07 5.58 -25.82
CA ALA A 266 26.85 6.07 -25.17
C ALA A 266 26.97 7.56 -24.82
N LEU A 267 28.10 7.99 -24.27
CA LEU A 267 28.36 9.40 -23.93
C LEU A 267 28.44 10.29 -25.19
N HIS A 268 29.12 9.84 -26.24
CA HIS A 268 29.19 10.54 -27.53
C HIS A 268 27.80 10.65 -28.17
N ARG A 269 27.03 9.56 -28.13
CA ARG A 269 25.65 9.54 -28.61
C ARG A 269 24.78 10.54 -27.84
N LEU A 270 24.86 10.57 -26.51
CA LEU A 270 24.11 11.50 -25.67
C LEU A 270 24.45 12.97 -25.98
N LYS A 271 25.72 13.28 -26.25
CA LYS A 271 26.11 14.63 -26.70
C LYS A 271 25.48 14.99 -28.06
N ARG A 272 25.39 14.04 -28.98
CA ARG A 272 24.90 14.26 -30.35
C ARG A 272 23.38 14.35 -30.45
N VAL A 273 22.65 13.45 -29.80
CA VAL A 273 21.18 13.33 -29.98
C VAL A 273 20.36 13.69 -28.74
N GLY A 274 21.01 13.94 -27.61
CA GLY A 274 20.34 14.22 -26.33
C GLY A 274 19.70 12.98 -25.69
N ASP A 275 18.85 13.23 -24.69
CA ASP A 275 18.11 12.19 -23.98
C ASP A 275 16.78 11.88 -24.71
N LEU A 276 16.77 10.79 -25.48
CA LEU A 276 15.57 10.30 -26.18
C LEU A 276 14.47 9.81 -25.22
N PHE A 277 14.80 9.53 -23.96
CA PHE A 277 13.87 9.13 -22.91
C PHE A 277 13.38 10.33 -22.08
N ALA A 278 13.85 11.56 -22.32
CA ALA A 278 13.38 12.75 -21.63
C ALA A 278 11.83 12.92 -21.63
N PRO A 279 11.09 12.54 -22.70
CA PRO A 279 9.63 12.55 -22.68
C PRO A 279 9.02 11.67 -21.59
N LEU A 280 9.68 10.58 -21.16
CA LEU A 280 9.16 9.70 -20.12
C LEU A 280 8.98 10.42 -18.78
N LEU A 281 9.76 11.48 -18.54
CA LEU A 281 9.72 12.25 -17.30
C LEU A 281 8.55 13.24 -17.24
N LYS A 282 8.00 13.63 -18.39
CA LYS A 282 7.08 14.78 -18.49
C LYS A 282 5.75 14.45 -19.17
N LEU A 283 5.75 13.55 -20.14
CA LEU A 283 4.57 13.23 -20.91
C LEU A 283 3.53 12.54 -20.02
N LYS A 284 2.33 13.12 -19.95
CA LYS A 284 1.19 12.54 -19.25
C LYS A 284 0.27 11.85 -20.24
N GLN A 285 -0.05 10.59 -19.97
CA GLN A 285 -0.98 9.80 -20.79
C GLN A 285 -1.93 9.03 -19.89
N THR A 286 -3.16 8.85 -20.34
CA THR A 286 -4.21 8.16 -19.59
C THR A 286 -4.49 6.83 -20.26
N LEU A 287 -4.52 5.76 -19.46
CA LEU A 287 -4.92 4.44 -19.95
C LEU A 287 -6.40 4.45 -20.39
N PRO A 288 -6.84 3.50 -21.23
CA PRO A 288 -8.25 3.32 -21.55
C PRO A 288 -9.12 3.25 -20.29
N LYS A 289 -10.36 3.74 -20.37
CA LYS A 289 -11.23 3.97 -19.20
C LYS A 289 -11.45 2.69 -18.39
N GLU A 290 -11.54 1.57 -19.07
CA GLU A 290 -11.76 0.22 -18.53
C GLU A 290 -10.64 -0.21 -17.58
N PHE A 291 -9.40 0.19 -17.87
CA PHE A 291 -8.25 -0.04 -16.99
C PHE A 291 -8.09 1.09 -15.98
N ALA A 292 -8.34 2.34 -16.37
CA ALA A 292 -8.25 3.48 -15.47
C ALA A 292 -9.25 3.40 -14.30
N SER A 293 -10.42 2.77 -14.50
CA SER A 293 -11.39 2.51 -13.43
C SER A 293 -10.87 1.54 -12.37
N LEU A 294 -9.98 0.61 -12.72
CA LEU A 294 -9.33 -0.29 -11.76
C LEU A 294 -8.48 0.46 -10.73
N SER A 295 -8.03 1.69 -11.04
CA SER A 295 -7.36 2.56 -10.06
C SER A 295 -8.33 3.39 -9.20
N LYS A 296 -9.58 3.56 -9.64
CA LYS A 296 -10.63 4.30 -8.89
C LYS A 296 -11.37 3.41 -7.92
N GLU A 297 -11.44 2.12 -8.22
CA GLU A 297 -11.62 1.09 -7.21
C GLU A 297 -10.39 1.18 -6.30
N SER A 298 -10.51 1.99 -5.23
CA SER A 298 -9.51 2.02 -4.15
C SER A 298 -9.06 0.58 -3.91
N PRO A 299 -7.76 0.30 -3.73
CA PRO A 299 -7.36 -1.03 -3.34
C PRO A 299 -8.15 -1.32 -2.07
N ARG A 300 -9.15 -2.20 -2.18
CA ARG A 300 -9.61 -2.97 -1.04
C ARG A 300 -8.35 -3.70 -0.65
N ARG A 301 -7.56 -3.13 0.27
CA ARG A 301 -6.43 -3.80 0.90
C ARG A 301 -6.99 -5.18 1.23
N LYS A 302 -6.55 -6.21 0.52
CA LYS A 302 -7.10 -7.54 0.81
C LYS A 302 -6.74 -7.80 2.27
N THR A 303 -7.71 -8.22 3.06
CA THR A 303 -7.44 -8.66 4.43
C THR A 303 -6.28 -9.66 4.36
N PRO A 304 -5.20 -9.49 5.14
CA PRO A 304 -4.06 -10.40 5.07
C PRO A 304 -4.52 -11.86 5.15
N ALA A 305 -3.97 -12.75 4.31
CA ALA A 305 -4.33 -14.17 4.31
C ALA A 305 -4.15 -14.81 5.70
N ALA A 306 -3.20 -14.27 6.48
CA ALA A 306 -2.95 -14.60 7.87
C ALA A 306 -4.18 -14.45 8.81
N LEU A 307 -5.16 -13.59 8.48
CA LEU A 307 -6.36 -13.36 9.27
C LEU A 307 -7.56 -14.25 8.85
N ALA A 308 -7.36 -15.21 7.94
CA ALA A 308 -8.41 -16.10 7.48
C ALA A 308 -8.98 -16.95 8.64
N ASP A 309 -8.09 -17.58 9.41
CA ASP A 309 -8.48 -18.40 10.57
C ASP A 309 -9.17 -17.58 11.65
N TYR A 310 -8.71 -16.34 11.88
CA TYR A 310 -9.36 -15.40 12.80
C TYR A 310 -10.81 -15.16 12.41
N ARG A 311 -11.07 -14.84 11.14
CA ARG A 311 -12.41 -14.59 10.62
C ARG A 311 -13.30 -15.84 10.64
N ALA A 312 -12.74 -17.00 10.31
CA ALA A 312 -13.49 -18.25 10.30
C ALA A 312 -13.99 -18.65 11.69
N LYS A 313 -13.25 -18.27 12.76
CA LYS A 313 -13.59 -18.60 14.14
C LYS A 313 -14.54 -17.61 14.83
N ARG A 314 -14.89 -16.47 14.21
CA ARG A 314 -15.75 -15.43 14.82
C ARG A 314 -17.03 -15.18 14.03
N ASP A 315 -18.12 -15.04 14.77
CA ASP A 315 -19.34 -14.44 14.27
C ASP A 315 -19.43 -12.98 14.73
N PHE A 316 -18.99 -12.05 13.87
CA PHE A 316 -18.97 -10.61 14.15
C PHE A 316 -20.36 -9.96 14.30
N THR A 317 -21.45 -10.70 14.07
CA THR A 317 -22.79 -10.23 14.42
C THR A 317 -23.11 -10.42 15.90
N ARG A 318 -22.32 -11.26 16.60
CA ARG A 318 -22.52 -11.64 17.99
C ARG A 318 -21.39 -11.17 18.91
N THR A 319 -20.15 -11.13 18.44
CA THR A 319 -19.00 -10.65 19.22
C THR A 319 -18.71 -9.17 18.96
N ALA A 320 -18.29 -8.44 19.99
CA ALA A 320 -17.78 -7.07 19.89
C ALA A 320 -16.30 -7.01 19.45
N GLU A 321 -15.68 -8.16 19.15
CA GLU A 321 -14.32 -8.23 18.64
C GLU A 321 -14.17 -7.49 17.29
N PRO A 322 -13.01 -6.87 17.04
CA PRO A 322 -12.82 -6.04 15.87
C PRO A 322 -12.84 -6.88 14.59
N VAL A 323 -13.74 -6.53 13.67
CA VAL A 323 -13.65 -6.96 12.27
C VAL A 323 -12.31 -6.49 11.74
N ALA A 324 -11.57 -7.36 11.05
CA ALA A 324 -10.26 -7.03 10.46
C ALA A 324 -10.37 -5.81 9.51
N ALA A 325 -10.17 -4.60 10.05
CA ALA A 325 -10.16 -3.38 9.29
C ALA A 325 -8.85 -3.31 8.50
N LEU A 326 -8.92 -2.70 7.31
CA LEU A 326 -7.74 -2.41 6.51
C LEU A 326 -6.75 -1.62 7.40
N PRO A 327 -5.48 -2.03 7.51
CA PRO A 327 -4.53 -1.26 8.31
C PRO A 327 -4.58 0.19 7.84
N ARG A 328 -4.71 1.16 8.75
CA ARG A 328 -4.57 2.58 8.38
C ARG A 328 -3.10 2.84 8.06
N SER A 329 -2.81 3.69 7.08
CA SER A 329 -1.44 4.20 6.94
C SER A 329 -1.11 4.99 8.20
N SER A 330 -0.29 4.46 9.10
CA SER A 330 0.38 5.33 10.05
C SER A 330 1.37 6.18 9.25
N ALA A 331 1.29 7.50 9.40
CA ALA A 331 2.27 8.45 8.86
C ALA A 331 3.66 8.36 9.55
N GLN A 332 3.90 7.27 10.29
CA GLN A 332 5.15 6.88 10.93
C GLN A 332 5.28 5.37 10.72
N GLY A 333 6.37 4.92 10.09
CA GLY A 333 6.63 3.50 9.84
C GLY A 333 6.56 2.65 11.11
N SER A 334 6.16 1.39 10.94
CA SER A 334 6.33 0.26 11.88
C SER A 334 6.53 0.67 13.35
N ARG A 335 5.46 1.05 14.05
CA ARG A 335 5.52 1.00 15.52
C ARG A 335 5.42 -0.48 15.90
N ARG A 336 6.55 -1.11 16.24
CA ARG A 336 6.60 -2.47 16.81
C ARG A 336 5.90 -2.45 18.17
N ARG A 337 4.57 -2.65 18.19
CA ARG A 337 3.77 -2.63 19.43
C ARG A 337 3.56 -4.02 19.98
N PHE A 338 3.28 -4.10 21.28
CA PHE A 338 2.83 -5.31 21.92
C PHE A 338 1.63 -5.03 22.82
N VAL A 339 0.86 -6.07 23.10
CA VAL A 339 -0.18 -6.06 24.12
C VAL A 339 -0.11 -7.36 24.93
N VAL A 340 -0.41 -7.27 26.21
CA VAL A 340 -0.72 -8.41 27.07
C VAL A 340 -2.17 -8.24 27.50
N GLN A 341 -3.05 -9.17 27.12
CA GLN A 341 -4.46 -9.15 27.53
C GLN A 341 -4.70 -10.21 28.60
N LYS A 342 -5.39 -9.85 29.68
CA LYS A 342 -5.86 -10.80 30.69
C LYS A 342 -7.24 -11.28 30.26
N HIS A 343 -7.39 -12.58 30.05
CA HIS A 343 -8.57 -13.18 29.48
C HIS A 343 -9.19 -14.18 30.47
N ALA A 344 -10.33 -13.80 31.04
CA ALA A 344 -11.16 -14.65 31.89
C ALA A 344 -12.16 -15.42 31.02
N ALA A 345 -11.65 -16.42 30.30
CA ALA A 345 -12.45 -17.41 29.58
C ALA A 345 -12.81 -18.58 30.52
N SER A 346 -13.00 -19.80 30.00
CA SER A 346 -13.17 -21.01 30.83
C SER A 346 -12.05 -21.15 31.89
N HIS A 347 -10.84 -20.70 31.55
CA HIS A 347 -9.75 -20.53 32.49
C HIS A 347 -9.11 -19.15 32.30
N LEU A 348 -8.65 -18.56 33.41
CA LEU A 348 -7.88 -17.33 33.36
C LEU A 348 -6.52 -17.56 32.71
N HIS A 349 -6.22 -16.81 31.66
CA HIS A 349 -4.92 -16.81 31.01
C HIS A 349 -4.54 -15.40 30.53
N TYR A 350 -3.30 -15.26 30.07
CA TYR A 350 -2.78 -14.02 29.51
C TYR A 350 -2.44 -14.21 28.03
N ASP A 351 -3.09 -13.48 27.15
CA ASP A 351 -2.74 -13.44 25.73
C ASP A 351 -1.59 -12.46 25.52
N PHE A 352 -0.41 -12.98 25.22
CA PHE A 352 0.73 -12.20 24.79
C PHE A 352 0.68 -11.99 23.28
N ARG A 353 0.79 -10.75 22.81
CA ARG A 353 0.71 -10.48 21.37
C ARG A 353 1.73 -9.44 20.91
N LEU A 354 2.35 -9.71 19.78
CA LEU A 354 3.33 -8.83 19.13
C LEU A 354 2.83 -8.41 17.76
N GLU A 355 2.85 -7.10 17.48
CA GLU A 355 2.61 -6.57 16.15
C GLU A 355 3.75 -6.91 15.22
N MET A 356 3.47 -7.79 14.26
CA MET A 356 4.39 -8.20 13.21
C MET A 356 3.59 -8.40 11.92
N HIS A 357 4.05 -7.85 10.80
CA HIS A 357 3.44 -8.10 9.49
C HIS A 357 1.98 -7.65 9.35
N ASP A 358 1.62 -6.47 9.90
CA ASP A 358 0.25 -5.94 9.91
C ASP A 358 -0.80 -6.86 10.59
N VAL A 359 -0.33 -7.79 11.42
CA VAL A 359 -1.15 -8.65 12.28
C VAL A 359 -0.51 -8.76 13.67
N LEU A 360 -1.22 -9.38 14.62
CA LEU A 360 -0.74 -9.68 15.95
C LEU A 360 -0.44 -11.18 16.07
N LYS A 361 0.85 -11.53 16.15
CA LYS A 361 1.30 -12.88 16.54
C LYS A 361 0.97 -13.10 18.00
N SER A 362 0.27 -14.20 18.31
CA SER A 362 -0.46 -14.34 19.57
C SER A 362 -0.17 -15.66 20.28
N TRP A 363 -0.01 -15.60 21.60
CA TRP A 363 0.19 -16.76 22.47
C TRP A 363 -0.69 -16.66 23.71
N ALA A 364 -1.42 -17.72 24.01
CA ALA A 364 -2.10 -17.89 25.29
C ALA A 364 -1.11 -18.42 26.35
N VAL A 365 -0.93 -17.68 27.44
CA VAL A 365 0.03 -17.97 28.52
C VAL A 365 -0.73 -18.13 29.84
N PRO A 366 -1.07 -19.37 30.26
CA PRO A 366 -1.95 -19.61 31.42
C PRO A 366 -1.45 -18.99 32.72
N LYS A 367 -0.14 -19.05 32.97
CA LYS A 367 0.49 -18.53 34.20
C LYS A 367 1.04 -17.10 34.06
N GLY A 368 0.64 -16.38 33.01
CA GLY A 368 1.13 -15.03 32.73
C GLY A 368 2.58 -14.95 32.26
N ILE A 369 3.02 -13.74 31.94
CA ILE A 369 4.39 -13.46 31.49
C ILE A 369 5.36 -13.61 32.66
N PRO A 370 6.48 -14.35 32.53
CA PRO A 370 7.45 -14.52 33.62
C PRO A 370 8.07 -13.18 34.02
N LEU A 371 8.28 -12.99 35.32
CA LEU A 371 8.83 -11.75 35.88
C LEU A 371 10.20 -11.95 36.53
N LYS A 372 10.51 -13.16 37.00
CA LYS A 372 11.82 -13.49 37.60
C LYS A 372 12.80 -13.96 36.53
N ASN A 373 14.04 -13.51 36.59
CA ASN A 373 15.07 -13.88 35.63
C ASN A 373 15.25 -15.40 35.56
N GLY A 374 15.31 -15.96 34.35
CA GLY A 374 15.37 -17.41 34.12
C GLY A 374 14.04 -18.15 34.29
N GLU A 375 12.98 -17.50 34.78
CA GLU A 375 11.66 -18.09 34.84
C GLU A 375 11.12 -18.33 33.42
N THR A 376 10.62 -19.54 33.19
CA THR A 376 10.10 -19.98 31.91
C THR A 376 8.61 -20.30 32.03
N ARG A 377 7.82 -19.82 31.06
CA ARG A 377 6.38 -20.08 30.94
C ARG A 377 6.07 -20.61 29.57
N THR A 378 5.16 -21.58 29.50
CA THR A 378 4.66 -22.09 28.22
C THR A 378 3.60 -21.17 27.65
N GLY A 379 3.78 -20.77 26.39
CA GLY A 379 2.79 -20.09 25.56
C GLY A 379 2.29 -21.03 24.47
N PHE A 380 0.96 -21.08 24.30
CA PHE A 380 0.31 -21.82 23.23
C PHE A 380 -0.02 -20.84 22.11
N GLU A 381 0.54 -21.07 20.93
CA GLU A 381 0.29 -20.20 19.76
C GLU A 381 -1.19 -20.27 19.37
N THR A 382 -1.81 -19.11 19.20
CA THR A 382 -3.18 -18.95 18.73
C THR A 382 -3.17 -18.28 17.35
N GLU A 383 -4.33 -18.22 16.69
CA GLU A 383 -4.43 -17.57 15.38
C GLU A 383 -3.96 -16.10 15.40
N ASP A 384 -3.59 -15.56 14.24
CA ASP A 384 -3.19 -14.16 14.12
C ASP A 384 -4.39 -13.23 14.32
N HIS A 385 -4.21 -12.12 15.03
CA HIS A 385 -5.30 -11.17 15.30
C HIS A 385 -5.09 -9.85 14.53
N PRO A 386 -6.15 -9.10 14.21
CA PRO A 386 -6.02 -7.80 13.57
C PRO A 386 -5.32 -6.77 14.50
N ILE A 387 -4.66 -5.77 13.91
CA ILE A 387 -3.95 -4.72 14.68
C ILE A 387 -4.86 -3.97 15.67
N ASP A 388 -6.12 -3.75 15.30
CA ASP A 388 -7.08 -3.06 16.17
C ASP A 388 -7.35 -3.84 17.48
N TYR A 389 -7.06 -5.14 17.50
CA TYR A 389 -7.15 -5.98 18.69
C TYR A 389 -6.17 -5.57 19.80
N LEU A 390 -5.13 -4.78 19.49
CA LEU A 390 -4.21 -4.19 20.50
C LEU A 390 -4.94 -3.40 21.58
N GLN A 391 -6.09 -2.80 21.25
CA GLN A 391 -6.85 -1.93 22.14
C GLN A 391 -8.20 -2.56 22.53
N PHE A 392 -8.44 -3.82 22.19
CA PHE A 392 -9.69 -4.50 22.51
C PHE A 392 -9.77 -4.85 24.01
N GLU A 393 -10.85 -4.41 24.64
CA GLU A 393 -11.23 -4.68 26.03
C GLU A 393 -12.75 -4.78 26.07
N GLY A 394 -13.30 -5.86 26.63
CA GLY A 394 -14.74 -6.12 26.62
C GLY A 394 -15.09 -7.58 26.90
N ILE A 395 -16.34 -7.94 26.63
CA ILE A 395 -16.89 -9.29 26.85
C ILE A 395 -17.06 -9.99 25.50
N ILE A 396 -16.47 -11.17 25.36
CA ILE A 396 -16.75 -12.11 24.27
C ILE A 396 -17.91 -13.00 24.75
N PRO A 397 -19.07 -13.03 24.04
CA PRO A 397 -20.25 -13.75 24.51
C PRO A 397 -20.02 -15.24 24.77
N GLU A 398 -20.79 -15.81 25.71
CA GLU A 398 -20.77 -17.24 25.98
C GLU A 398 -21.19 -18.04 24.73
N GLY A 399 -20.49 -19.16 24.47
CA GLY A 399 -20.66 -19.97 23.26
C GLY A 399 -19.93 -19.47 22.01
N GLN A 400 -19.31 -18.28 22.05
CA GLN A 400 -18.35 -17.84 21.02
C GLN A 400 -16.95 -18.40 21.31
N TYR A 401 -16.12 -18.52 20.27
CA TYR A 401 -14.74 -18.98 20.43
C TYR A 401 -13.95 -18.00 21.30
N GLY A 402 -13.47 -18.47 22.45
CA GLY A 402 -12.82 -17.61 23.43
C GLY A 402 -13.79 -16.76 24.26
N GLY A 403 -15.03 -17.22 24.48
CA GLY A 403 -15.99 -16.55 25.35
C GLY A 403 -15.44 -16.25 26.74
N GLY A 404 -15.63 -15.02 27.22
CA GLY A 404 -15.01 -14.52 28.45
C GLY A 404 -14.78 -13.01 28.46
N THR A 405 -14.33 -12.49 29.60
CA THR A 405 -13.95 -11.07 29.73
C THR A 405 -12.50 -10.87 29.35
N VAL A 406 -12.20 -9.88 28.50
CA VAL A 406 -10.86 -9.52 28.03
C VAL A 406 -10.50 -8.12 28.53
N MET A 407 -9.36 -7.99 29.20
CA MET A 407 -8.77 -6.71 29.64
C MET A 407 -7.39 -6.50 29.04
N VAL A 408 -7.08 -5.28 28.60
CA VAL A 408 -5.71 -4.90 28.25
C VAL A 408 -4.87 -4.75 29.52
N TRP A 409 -4.12 -5.80 29.88
CA TRP A 409 -3.30 -5.84 31.10
C TRP A 409 -2.00 -5.04 30.94
N ASP A 410 -1.36 -5.08 29.78
CA ASP A 410 -0.23 -4.21 29.46
C ASP A 410 -0.21 -3.86 27.97
N ILE A 411 0.37 -2.72 27.62
CA ILE A 411 0.50 -2.28 26.23
C ILE A 411 1.73 -1.38 26.10
N GLY A 412 2.45 -1.50 24.98
CA GLY A 412 3.66 -0.72 24.74
C GLY A 412 4.31 -1.00 23.40
N THR A 413 5.61 -0.74 23.32
CA THR A 413 6.46 -1.04 22.16
C THR A 413 7.49 -2.09 22.50
N TYR A 414 7.97 -2.82 21.49
CA TYR A 414 9.05 -3.77 21.65
C TYR A 414 10.15 -3.55 20.61
N GLU A 415 11.37 -3.95 20.97
CA GLU A 415 12.52 -3.92 20.09
C GLU A 415 13.15 -5.32 20.02
N PRO A 416 13.34 -5.91 18.82
CA PRO A 416 14.08 -7.15 18.69
C PRO A 416 15.56 -6.90 18.99
N LEU A 417 16.12 -7.68 19.90
CA LEU A 417 17.53 -7.63 20.26
C LEU A 417 18.32 -8.69 19.50
N GLU A 418 17.80 -9.92 19.45
CA GLU A 418 18.49 -11.05 18.84
C GLU A 418 17.49 -12.10 18.32
N GLY A 419 17.90 -12.88 17.32
CA GLY A 419 17.12 -13.99 16.80
C GLY A 419 16.11 -13.60 15.70
N ASN A 420 15.32 -14.59 15.31
CA ASN A 420 14.30 -14.48 14.28
C ASN A 420 13.11 -15.38 14.65
N PHE A 421 11.94 -14.78 14.81
CA PHE A 421 10.68 -15.47 15.10
C PHE A 421 10.44 -16.68 14.18
N TRP A 422 10.68 -16.52 12.87
CA TRP A 422 10.47 -17.56 11.87
C TRP A 422 11.45 -18.74 12.01
N LYS A 423 12.64 -18.48 12.55
CA LYS A 423 13.62 -19.52 12.91
C LYS A 423 13.30 -20.18 14.26
N GLY A 424 12.24 -19.75 14.94
CA GLY A 424 11.75 -20.34 16.19
C GLY A 424 12.39 -19.75 17.45
N ALA A 425 13.10 -18.62 17.38
CA ALA A 425 13.67 -17.98 18.57
C ALA A 425 13.79 -16.47 18.37
N LEU A 426 13.21 -15.66 19.26
CA LEU A 426 13.27 -14.21 19.21
C LEU A 426 13.45 -13.63 20.62
N THR A 427 14.51 -12.85 20.82
CA THR A 427 14.73 -12.04 22.03
C THR A 427 14.31 -10.61 21.77
N ILE A 428 13.48 -10.06 22.65
CA ILE A 428 12.89 -8.73 22.54
C ILE A 428 13.06 -7.94 23.85
N PHE A 429 13.24 -6.63 23.71
CA PHE A 429 13.10 -5.67 24.79
C PHE A 429 11.68 -5.11 24.78
N LEU A 430 10.92 -5.33 25.86
CA LEU A 430 9.59 -4.73 26.04
C LEU A 430 9.71 -3.38 26.73
N SER A 431 8.99 -2.39 26.20
CA SER A 431 8.77 -1.06 26.79
C SER A 431 7.27 -0.81 26.97
N GLY A 432 6.68 -1.49 27.94
CA GLY A 432 5.28 -1.39 28.33
C GLY A 432 5.02 -0.46 29.49
N LYS A 433 3.74 -0.30 29.84
CA LYS A 433 3.34 0.38 31.06
C LYS A 433 3.72 -0.46 32.27
N LYS A 434 3.55 -1.78 32.23
CA LYS A 434 3.85 -2.71 33.35
C LYS A 434 5.14 -3.49 33.14
N LEU A 435 5.36 -4.04 31.95
CA LEU A 435 6.55 -4.82 31.61
C LEU A 435 7.63 -3.93 30.99
N LYS A 436 8.83 -3.95 31.57
CA LYS A 436 10.01 -3.30 31.00
C LYS A 436 11.24 -4.18 31.19
N GLY A 437 11.98 -4.47 30.11
CA GLY A 437 13.15 -5.35 30.13
C GLY A 437 13.15 -6.39 29.00
N GLU A 438 13.96 -7.43 29.14
CA GLU A 438 14.18 -8.42 28.08
C GLU A 438 13.40 -9.72 28.31
N TRP A 439 12.90 -10.29 27.21
CA TRP A 439 12.25 -11.60 27.17
C TRP A 439 12.66 -12.34 25.90
N THR A 440 12.77 -13.66 25.99
CA THR A 440 13.01 -14.55 24.85
C THR A 440 11.78 -15.41 24.61
N VAL A 441 11.32 -15.46 23.36
CA VAL A 441 10.24 -16.31 22.87
C VAL A 441 10.85 -17.37 21.96
N ARG A 442 10.86 -18.64 22.39
CA ARG A 442 11.50 -19.75 21.68
C ARG A 442 10.58 -20.94 21.50
N ARG A 443 10.58 -21.55 20.32
CA ARG A 443 9.86 -22.79 20.03
C ARG A 443 10.53 -23.97 20.74
N ALA A 444 9.73 -24.82 21.37
CA ALA A 444 10.16 -26.08 21.95
C ALA A 444 9.76 -27.24 21.03
N ASP A 445 10.47 -28.36 21.14
CA ASP A 445 10.15 -29.58 20.39
C ASP A 445 8.77 -30.12 20.82
N SER A 446 7.96 -30.54 19.85
CA SER A 446 6.59 -30.97 20.07
C SER A 446 6.47 -32.49 20.16
N GLU A 447 5.81 -33.01 21.20
CA GLU A 447 5.45 -34.43 21.28
C GLU A 447 4.17 -34.78 20.50
N ASN A 448 3.34 -33.81 20.10
CA ASN A 448 1.99 -34.05 19.53
C ASN A 448 1.62 -33.12 18.34
N GLY A 449 2.59 -32.67 17.55
CA GLY A 449 2.34 -31.91 16.31
C GLY A 449 1.80 -30.48 16.46
N LYS A 450 1.57 -29.98 17.68
CA LYS A 450 1.27 -28.57 17.95
C LYS A 450 2.53 -27.83 18.40
N PRO A 451 2.95 -26.74 17.73
CA PRO A 451 4.12 -25.98 18.13
C PRO A 451 3.89 -25.35 19.52
N ARG A 452 4.76 -25.69 20.48
CA ARG A 452 4.76 -25.10 21.83
C ARG A 452 5.84 -24.04 21.89
N TRP A 453 5.52 -22.90 22.50
CA TRP A 453 6.48 -21.81 22.70
C TRP A 453 6.80 -21.64 24.19
N LEU A 454 8.03 -21.25 24.46
CA LEU A 454 8.54 -20.90 25.77
C LEU A 454 8.81 -19.39 25.78
N ILE A 455 8.22 -18.72 26.76
CA ILE A 455 8.49 -17.32 27.08
C ILE A 455 9.38 -17.34 28.30
N ILE A 456 10.56 -16.74 28.18
CA ILE A 456 11.63 -16.78 29.19
C ILE A 456 11.95 -15.34 29.56
N LYS A 457 11.98 -15.01 30.85
CA LYS A 457 12.49 -13.71 31.30
C LYS A 457 14.01 -13.72 31.22
N THR A 458 14.59 -12.78 30.49
CA THR A 458 16.03 -12.60 30.30
C THR A 458 16.46 -11.19 30.70
N GLY A 459 17.75 -10.93 30.90
CA GLY A 459 18.22 -9.57 31.23
C GLY A 459 17.78 -9.05 32.62
N GLY A 460 17.65 -9.94 33.62
CA GLY A 460 17.35 -9.58 35.02
C GLY A 460 15.87 -9.61 35.39
N ASP A 461 15.57 -9.39 36.67
CA ASP A 461 14.20 -9.39 37.20
C ASP A 461 13.40 -8.20 36.69
N ALA A 462 12.12 -8.42 36.37
CA ALA A 462 11.20 -7.33 36.09
C ALA A 462 10.86 -6.55 37.38
N LYS A 463 10.60 -5.25 37.24
CA LYS A 463 10.19 -4.43 38.39
C LYS A 463 8.90 -4.99 39.02
N PRO A 464 8.80 -5.06 40.36
CA PRO A 464 7.59 -5.50 41.04
C PRO A 464 6.38 -4.64 40.63
N ILE A 465 5.28 -5.31 40.28
CA ILE A 465 4.02 -4.65 39.94
C ILE A 465 3.17 -4.61 41.22
N SER A 466 2.77 -3.42 41.66
CA SER A 466 1.89 -3.28 42.83
C SER A 466 0.54 -3.95 42.61
N LYS A 467 -0.08 -4.51 43.66
CA LYS A 467 -1.42 -5.13 43.62
C LYS A 467 -2.48 -4.29 42.90
N ARG A 468 -2.48 -2.96 43.14
CA ARG A 468 -3.40 -2.02 42.48
C ARG A 468 -3.19 -1.94 40.96
N ARG A 469 -1.94 -1.91 40.50
CA ARG A 469 -1.61 -1.86 39.07
C ARG A 469 -1.88 -3.20 38.39
N GLU A 470 -1.74 -4.30 39.11
CA GLU A 470 -2.02 -5.63 38.59
C GLU A 470 -3.51 -5.84 38.31
N SER A 471 -4.39 -5.27 39.14
CA SER A 471 -5.84 -5.46 39.07
C SER A 471 -6.58 -4.53 38.09
N VAL A 472 -5.88 -3.58 37.45
CA VAL A 472 -6.49 -2.59 36.54
C VAL A 472 -5.92 -2.63 35.12
N SER A 473 -6.76 -2.26 34.16
CA SER A 473 -6.42 -2.10 32.75
C SER A 473 -5.33 -1.06 32.54
N ALA A 474 -4.33 -1.39 31.72
CA ALA A 474 -3.32 -0.44 31.26
C ALA A 474 -3.88 0.58 30.27
N LEU A 475 -5.04 0.31 29.65
CA LEU A 475 -5.69 1.22 28.71
C LEU A 475 -6.67 2.15 29.43
N THR A 476 -7.59 1.60 30.23
CA THR A 476 -8.75 2.33 30.79
C THR A 476 -8.68 2.55 32.30
N GLY A 477 -7.78 1.85 33.02
CA GLY A 477 -7.73 1.88 34.48
C GLY A 477 -8.87 1.13 35.19
N ARG A 478 -9.76 0.45 34.45
CA ARG A 478 -10.87 -0.34 35.00
C ARG A 478 -10.43 -1.71 35.53
N THR A 479 -11.18 -2.29 36.46
CA THR A 479 -10.99 -3.68 36.94
C THR A 479 -11.72 -4.68 36.05
N MET A 480 -11.37 -5.98 36.15
CA MET A 480 -12.02 -7.04 35.37
C MET A 480 -13.52 -7.10 35.63
N ASP A 481 -13.92 -7.01 36.90
CA ASP A 481 -15.33 -7.07 37.31
C ASP A 481 -16.15 -5.89 36.76
N LYS A 482 -15.54 -4.70 36.67
CA LYS A 482 -16.19 -3.54 36.04
C LYS A 482 -16.39 -3.73 34.54
N ILE A 483 -15.40 -4.32 33.86
CA ILE A 483 -15.51 -4.62 32.42
C ILE A 483 -16.56 -5.73 32.18
N ALA A 484 -16.69 -6.68 33.11
CA ALA A 484 -17.69 -7.74 33.04
C ALA A 484 -19.13 -7.27 33.37
N GLY A 485 -19.29 -6.28 34.25
CA GLY A 485 -20.60 -5.76 34.67
C GLY A 485 -21.22 -4.71 33.73
N GLU A 486 -20.40 -4.03 32.92
CA GLU A 486 -20.87 -3.08 31.90
C GLU A 486 -21.19 -3.86 30.60
N GLN A 487 -22.40 -4.38 30.44
CA GLN A 487 -22.89 -4.91 29.14
C GLN A 487 -22.94 -3.86 28.01
N SER A 488 -22.56 -2.61 28.31
CA SER A 488 -22.56 -1.46 27.41
C SER A 488 -21.23 -0.69 27.40
N ALA A 489 -20.09 -1.39 27.33
CA ALA A 489 -18.83 -0.72 26.98
C ALA A 489 -18.69 -0.62 25.44
N VAL A 490 -19.32 0.39 24.86
CA VAL A 490 -19.06 0.87 23.49
C VAL A 490 -17.55 1.09 23.33
N TRP A 491 -16.97 0.51 22.29
CA TRP A 491 -15.57 0.74 21.89
C TRP A 491 -15.37 2.23 21.60
N HIS A 492 -14.67 2.93 22.49
CA HIS A 492 -14.27 4.31 22.30
C HIS A 492 -12.77 4.39 22.00
N SER A 493 -12.41 4.50 20.72
CA SER A 493 -11.07 4.97 20.34
C SER A 493 -11.01 6.50 20.47
N ASN A 494 -10.76 6.98 21.70
CA ASN A 494 -10.04 8.23 22.04
C ASN A 494 -10.57 8.86 23.34
N ARG A 495 -9.90 8.58 24.46
CA ARG A 495 -9.72 9.51 25.59
C ARG A 495 -8.30 9.29 26.12
N GLY A 496 -7.42 10.28 26.24
CA GLY A 496 -7.56 11.69 25.91
C GLY A 496 -6.24 12.44 26.04
N ALA A 497 -6.31 13.75 25.83
CA ALA A 497 -5.49 14.77 26.46
C ALA A 497 -6.18 16.12 26.24
N ALA A 498 -6.40 16.87 27.33
CA ALA A 498 -6.72 18.29 27.30
C ALA A 498 -5.42 19.10 27.55
N PRO A 499 -5.39 20.44 27.39
CA PRO A 499 -5.98 21.28 26.36
C PRO A 499 -4.92 22.17 25.64
N GLU A 500 -5.41 22.98 24.70
CA GLU A 500 -4.83 24.20 24.09
C GLU A 500 -4.06 24.15 22.74
N LYS A 501 -4.86 24.49 21.71
CA LYS A 501 -4.68 25.51 20.65
C LYS A 501 -3.56 25.39 19.60
N LYS A 502 -3.98 25.02 18.39
CA LYS A 502 -3.89 25.81 17.12
C LYS A 502 -4.81 25.14 16.06
N PRO A 503 -5.34 25.88 15.05
CA PRO A 503 -6.56 25.47 14.34
C PRO A 503 -6.31 24.21 13.50
N ALA A 504 -7.16 23.20 13.69
CA ALA A 504 -7.11 21.97 12.93
C ALA A 504 -7.76 22.19 11.56
N ARG A 505 -7.13 21.65 10.50
CA ARG A 505 -7.78 21.43 9.21
C ARG A 505 -9.11 20.72 9.45
N VAL A 506 -10.20 21.32 8.96
CA VAL A 506 -11.56 20.79 9.05
C VAL A 506 -11.59 19.37 8.47
N LYS A 507 -12.15 18.41 9.23
CA LYS A 507 -12.17 16.99 8.85
C LYS A 507 -13.08 16.79 7.64
N GLU A 508 -12.63 16.00 6.66
CA GLU A 508 -13.44 15.70 5.47
C GLU A 508 -14.75 15.01 5.88
N PRO A 509 -15.92 15.48 5.41
CA PRO A 509 -17.21 14.89 5.74
C PRO A 509 -17.30 13.48 5.16
N ARG A 510 -17.84 12.57 5.96
CA ARG A 510 -17.97 11.15 5.58
C ARG A 510 -19.43 10.76 5.48
N TYR A 511 -19.68 9.76 4.65
CA TYR A 511 -21.00 9.13 4.59
C TYR A 511 -21.33 8.53 5.95
N VAL A 512 -22.52 8.84 6.43
CA VAL A 512 -23.09 8.28 7.66
C VAL A 512 -24.35 7.54 7.26
N LYS A 513 -24.49 6.29 7.69
CA LYS A 513 -25.69 5.51 7.36
C LYS A 513 -26.89 6.11 8.10
N PRO A 514 -27.92 6.64 7.40
CA PRO A 514 -29.08 7.23 8.05
C PRO A 514 -29.90 6.23 8.82
N MET A 515 -30.64 6.74 9.81
CA MET A 515 -31.68 5.96 10.49
C MET A 515 -32.78 5.58 9.50
N LYS A 516 -33.36 4.39 9.67
CA LYS A 516 -34.49 3.92 8.87
C LYS A 516 -35.75 3.94 9.71
N ALA A 517 -36.88 4.24 9.08
CA ALA A 517 -38.19 4.10 9.70
C ALA A 517 -38.48 2.63 10.02
N THR A 518 -39.04 2.38 11.19
CA THR A 518 -39.61 1.10 11.59
C THR A 518 -41.12 1.17 11.37
N ALA A 519 -41.69 0.22 10.64
CA ALA A 519 -43.14 0.16 10.43
C ALA A 519 -43.84 -0.21 11.75
N VAL A 520 -44.81 0.61 12.16
CA VAL A 520 -45.63 0.42 13.35
C VAL A 520 -47.11 0.53 12.98
N ALA A 521 -47.98 -0.18 13.69
CA ALA A 521 -49.43 -0.19 13.43
C ALA A 521 -50.12 1.09 13.96
N GLU A 522 -49.59 1.65 15.05
CA GLU A 522 -50.08 2.87 15.68
C GLU A 522 -48.92 3.86 15.82
N LEU A 523 -49.21 5.15 15.68
CA LEU A 523 -48.20 6.20 15.86
C LEU A 523 -47.80 6.26 17.34
N PRO A 524 -46.49 6.30 17.65
CA PRO A 524 -46.04 6.44 19.03
C PRO A 524 -46.47 7.80 19.58
N VAL A 525 -46.93 7.82 20.84
CA VAL A 525 -47.43 9.01 21.55
C VAL A 525 -46.52 9.37 22.71
N GLY A 526 -46.30 10.68 22.93
CA GLY A 526 -45.42 11.20 23.99
C GLY A 526 -44.67 12.46 23.54
N ASP A 527 -44.23 13.27 24.50
CA ASP A 527 -43.52 14.55 24.25
C ASP A 527 -42.09 14.33 23.70
N GLU A 528 -41.58 13.11 23.72
CA GLU A 528 -40.30 12.71 23.15
C GLU A 528 -40.34 12.48 21.62
N TRP A 529 -41.54 12.45 21.02
CA TRP A 529 -41.73 12.18 19.59
C TRP A 529 -41.92 13.46 18.77
N ILE A 530 -41.18 13.56 17.67
CA ILE A 530 -41.37 14.59 16.65
C ILE A 530 -42.05 13.95 15.44
N TYR A 531 -43.14 14.55 14.98
CA TYR A 531 -43.87 14.12 13.79
C TYR A 531 -43.42 14.93 12.58
N GLU A 532 -43.07 14.24 11.50
CA GLU A 532 -42.71 14.86 10.23
C GLU A 532 -43.49 14.27 9.08
N ILE A 533 -43.77 15.11 8.08
CA ILE A 533 -44.38 14.68 6.84
C ILE A 533 -43.39 13.77 6.12
N LYS A 534 -43.83 12.55 5.79
CA LYS A 534 -43.07 11.67 4.92
C LYS A 534 -43.12 12.23 3.49
N TRP A 535 -41.96 12.58 2.95
CA TRP A 535 -41.86 12.94 1.55
C TRP A 535 -41.77 11.71 0.66
N ASP A 536 -42.09 11.89 -0.62
CA ASP A 536 -42.02 10.84 -1.63
C ASP A 536 -40.97 11.24 -2.67
N GLY A 537 -39.71 10.94 -2.36
CA GLY A 537 -38.55 11.38 -3.12
C GLY A 537 -37.36 10.43 -3.01
N TYR A 538 -36.17 10.94 -3.35
CA TYR A 538 -34.92 10.21 -3.19
C TYR A 538 -34.25 10.61 -1.88
N ARG A 539 -34.26 9.71 -0.88
CA ARG A 539 -33.47 9.89 0.35
C ARG A 539 -31.98 9.97 0.02
N SER A 540 -31.34 11.06 0.40
CA SER A 540 -29.96 11.40 0.03
C SER A 540 -29.25 12.10 1.19
N LEU A 541 -27.97 11.80 1.40
CA LEU A 541 -27.09 12.63 2.21
C LEU A 541 -26.41 13.67 1.35
N ALA A 542 -26.36 14.90 1.84
CA ALA A 542 -25.52 15.96 1.32
C ALA A 542 -24.24 16.10 2.16
N LEU A 543 -23.08 15.95 1.52
CA LEU A 543 -21.76 16.12 2.13
C LEU A 543 -21.12 17.36 1.53
N LYS A 544 -21.00 18.44 2.31
CA LYS A 544 -20.32 19.68 1.93
C LYS A 544 -18.91 19.73 2.49
N HIS A 545 -17.93 20.08 1.67
CA HIS A 545 -16.55 20.33 2.05
C HIS A 545 -15.95 21.45 1.21
N GLY A 546 -15.78 22.64 1.81
CA GLY A 546 -15.46 23.87 1.12
C GLY A 546 -16.46 24.13 0.01
N ASP A 547 -15.95 24.24 -1.22
CA ASP A 547 -16.73 24.43 -2.45
C ASP A 547 -17.29 23.15 -3.07
N SER A 548 -17.04 21.98 -2.46
CA SER A 548 -17.49 20.69 -2.98
C SER A 548 -18.71 20.18 -2.24
N VAL A 549 -19.78 19.88 -2.97
CA VAL A 549 -20.97 19.21 -2.45
C VAL A 549 -21.16 17.86 -3.16
N ARG A 550 -21.39 16.80 -2.38
CA ARG A 550 -21.74 15.47 -2.89
C ARG A 550 -23.10 15.02 -2.36
N LEU A 551 -23.95 14.53 -3.26
CA LEU A 551 -25.21 13.88 -2.91
C LEU A 551 -25.04 12.36 -3.02
N LEU A 552 -25.34 11.63 -1.95
CA LEU A 552 -25.21 10.17 -1.86
C LEU A 552 -26.54 9.53 -1.42
N SER A 553 -27.04 8.57 -2.19
CA SER A 553 -28.20 7.76 -1.78
C SER A 553 -27.91 6.89 -0.56
N LEU A 554 -28.94 6.27 0.02
CA LEU A 554 -28.82 5.27 1.12
C LEU A 554 -27.89 4.07 0.83
N LYS A 555 -27.58 3.80 -0.44
CA LYS A 555 -26.66 2.74 -0.88
C LYS A 555 -25.32 3.30 -1.37
N GLU A 556 -25.00 4.54 -1.00
CA GLU A 556 -23.77 5.26 -1.38
C GLU A 556 -23.60 5.53 -2.89
N LYS A 557 -24.65 5.31 -3.70
CA LYS A 557 -24.65 5.75 -5.11
C LYS A 557 -24.68 7.28 -5.18
N SER A 558 -23.77 7.86 -5.94
CA SER A 558 -23.75 9.31 -6.19
C SER A 558 -24.98 9.74 -6.98
N LEU A 559 -25.66 10.77 -6.48
CA LEU A 559 -26.76 11.50 -7.12
C LEU A 559 -26.31 12.91 -7.56
N THR A 560 -25.04 13.24 -7.35
CA THR A 560 -24.49 14.61 -7.51
C THR A 560 -24.68 15.16 -8.93
N SER A 561 -24.43 14.34 -9.96
CA SER A 561 -24.60 14.75 -11.37
C SER A 561 -26.06 14.73 -11.84
N ASP A 562 -26.96 14.18 -11.04
CA ASP A 562 -28.38 14.06 -11.39
C ASP A 562 -29.21 15.26 -10.90
N PHE A 563 -28.67 16.05 -9.96
CA PHE A 563 -29.37 17.12 -9.24
C PHE A 563 -28.47 18.35 -9.01
N HIS A 564 -28.04 19.00 -10.10
CA HIS A 564 -27.12 20.15 -10.04
C HIS A 564 -27.69 21.35 -9.27
N ASP A 565 -28.99 21.62 -9.40
CA ASP A 565 -29.63 22.76 -8.71
C ASP A 565 -29.62 22.56 -7.18
N VAL A 566 -29.79 21.32 -6.73
CA VAL A 566 -29.69 20.95 -5.31
C VAL A 566 -28.26 21.09 -4.82
N VAL A 567 -27.27 20.66 -5.61
CA VAL A 567 -25.85 20.80 -5.30
C VAL A 567 -25.47 22.28 -5.16
N ALA A 568 -25.98 23.14 -6.05
CA ALA A 568 -25.76 24.59 -5.99
C ALA A 568 -26.38 25.22 -4.73
N ALA A 569 -27.64 24.89 -4.41
CA ALA A 569 -28.28 25.40 -3.20
C ALA A 569 -27.56 24.98 -1.90
N LEU A 570 -27.03 23.74 -1.87
CA LEU A 570 -26.26 23.23 -0.73
C LEU A 570 -24.84 23.81 -0.66
N HIS A 571 -24.29 24.32 -1.76
CA HIS A 571 -22.99 24.99 -1.78
C HIS A 571 -23.04 26.31 -1.00
N ASP A 572 -24.16 27.02 -1.03
CA ASP A 572 -24.38 28.30 -0.33
C ASP A 572 -24.47 28.18 1.21
N ILE A 573 -24.46 26.96 1.75
CA ILE A 573 -24.40 26.75 3.20
C ILE A 573 -23.09 27.34 3.74
N ARG A 574 -23.20 28.26 4.72
CA ARG A 574 -22.06 29.02 5.27
C ARG A 574 -20.96 28.18 5.92
N ALA A 575 -21.26 26.94 6.30
CA ALA A 575 -20.30 26.03 6.93
C ALA A 575 -19.27 25.50 5.93
N ASP A 576 -18.00 25.43 6.31
CA ASP A 576 -16.93 24.82 5.51
C ASP A 576 -17.13 23.31 5.40
N THR A 577 -17.65 22.66 6.44
CA THR A 577 -18.10 21.27 6.34
C THR A 577 -19.46 21.01 6.96
N ALA A 578 -20.28 20.24 6.25
CA ALA A 578 -21.56 19.77 6.77
C ALA A 578 -21.93 18.39 6.21
N VAL A 579 -22.62 17.59 7.02
CA VAL A 579 -23.32 16.37 6.57
C VAL A 579 -24.78 16.50 6.95
N LEU A 580 -25.64 16.57 5.95
CA LEU A 580 -27.09 16.67 6.09
C LEU A 580 -27.74 15.39 5.58
N ASP A 581 -28.71 14.86 6.31
CA ASP A 581 -29.61 13.81 5.84
C ASP A 581 -30.93 14.44 5.41
N GLY A 582 -31.38 14.12 4.20
CA GLY A 582 -32.50 14.78 3.56
C GLY A 582 -33.13 13.96 2.44
N GLU A 583 -34.12 14.55 1.78
CA GLU A 583 -34.82 13.95 0.66
C GLU A 583 -34.97 14.94 -0.48
N ILE A 584 -34.61 14.48 -1.68
CA ILE A 584 -34.76 15.23 -2.92
C ILE A 584 -36.17 15.00 -3.43
N VAL A 585 -36.94 16.06 -3.62
CA VAL A 585 -38.37 16.01 -3.95
C VAL A 585 -38.67 16.96 -5.10
N ALA A 586 -39.53 16.55 -6.02
CA ALA A 586 -40.09 17.46 -7.02
C ALA A 586 -41.42 18.02 -6.51
N VAL A 587 -41.56 19.34 -6.43
CA VAL A 587 -42.76 20.04 -5.92
C VAL A 587 -43.31 21.00 -6.96
N ASP A 588 -44.63 21.14 -7.03
CA ASP A 588 -45.30 22.13 -7.89
C ASP A 588 -45.30 23.53 -7.26
N ALA A 589 -45.87 24.53 -7.96
CA ALA A 589 -45.99 25.90 -7.47
C ALA A 589 -46.83 26.03 -6.18
N GLN A 590 -47.61 25.01 -5.80
CA GLN A 590 -48.39 24.94 -4.57
C GLN A 590 -47.67 24.10 -3.49
N GLY A 591 -46.45 23.62 -3.73
CA GLY A 591 -45.66 22.81 -2.80
C GLY A 591 -46.04 21.33 -2.74
N ARG A 592 -46.87 20.82 -3.68
CA ARG A 592 -47.30 19.42 -3.69
C ARG A 592 -46.24 18.51 -4.30
N PRO A 593 -45.80 17.44 -3.61
CA PRO A 593 -44.75 16.55 -4.10
C PRO A 593 -45.26 15.58 -5.16
N SER A 594 -44.42 15.23 -6.15
CA SER A 594 -44.70 14.17 -7.12
C SER A 594 -43.47 13.33 -7.45
N PHE A 595 -43.47 12.08 -6.98
CA PHE A 595 -42.41 11.12 -7.28
C PHE A 595 -42.34 10.76 -8.77
N GLN A 596 -43.48 10.68 -9.45
CA GLN A 596 -43.53 10.40 -10.89
C GLN A 596 -42.83 11.49 -11.70
N VAL A 597 -42.97 12.76 -11.31
CA VAL A 597 -42.26 13.88 -11.94
C VAL A 597 -40.76 13.82 -11.61
N LEU A 598 -40.40 13.50 -10.37
CA LEU A 598 -39.00 13.33 -9.97
C LEU A 598 -38.28 12.22 -10.75
N GLN A 599 -38.96 11.11 -11.03
CA GLN A 599 -38.44 10.02 -11.88
C GLN A 599 -38.24 10.46 -13.33
N ASN A 600 -39.12 11.33 -13.84
CA ASN A 600 -39.09 11.87 -15.21
C ASN A 600 -38.50 13.29 -15.30
N ARG A 601 -37.60 13.65 -14.38
CA ARG A 601 -37.01 15.00 -14.25
C ARG A 601 -36.33 15.54 -15.52
N ASN A 602 -35.90 14.67 -16.44
CA ASN A 602 -35.31 15.09 -17.72
C ASN A 602 -36.33 15.76 -18.67
N SER A 603 -37.62 15.69 -18.33
CA SER A 603 -38.73 16.28 -19.08
C SER A 603 -39.58 17.19 -18.19
N ILE A 604 -38.98 17.75 -17.13
CA ILE A 604 -39.69 18.63 -16.19
C ILE A 604 -40.20 19.87 -16.94
N GLY A 605 -41.53 20.07 -16.90
CA GLY A 605 -42.17 21.24 -17.49
C GLY A 605 -41.99 22.50 -16.64
N HIS A 606 -42.27 23.67 -17.22
CA HIS A 606 -42.28 24.95 -16.51
C HIS A 606 -43.40 24.97 -15.46
N GLY A 607 -43.05 24.70 -14.20
CA GLY A 607 -44.01 24.62 -13.08
C GLY A 607 -43.62 23.70 -11.92
N TRP A 608 -42.49 22.98 -12.03
CA TRP A 608 -41.97 22.09 -10.99
C TRP A 608 -40.57 22.50 -10.55
N ASN A 609 -40.32 22.44 -9.25
CA ASN A 609 -39.02 22.72 -8.64
C ASN A 609 -38.48 21.45 -7.98
N ILE A 610 -37.18 21.20 -8.13
CA ILE A 610 -36.48 20.14 -7.37
C ILE A 610 -35.89 20.78 -6.12
N VAL A 611 -36.30 20.29 -4.95
CA VAL A 611 -35.90 20.82 -3.65
C VAL A 611 -35.28 19.73 -2.79
N TYR A 612 -34.45 20.12 -1.83
CA TYR A 612 -33.86 19.23 -0.83
C TYR A 612 -34.42 19.55 0.56
N TYR A 613 -35.26 18.66 1.07
CA TYR A 613 -35.77 18.76 2.44
C TYR A 613 -34.75 18.10 3.37
N ALA A 614 -34.04 18.92 4.18
CA ALA A 614 -33.12 18.42 5.20
C ALA A 614 -33.89 18.05 6.48
N PHE A 615 -33.63 16.86 7.01
CA PHE A 615 -34.26 16.36 8.23
C PHE A 615 -33.32 16.38 9.43
N ASP A 616 -32.02 16.21 9.19
CA ASP A 616 -31.05 16.05 10.27
C ASP A 616 -29.68 16.59 9.86
N LEU A 617 -29.12 17.46 10.70
CA LEU A 617 -27.72 17.89 10.62
C LEU A 617 -26.86 16.93 11.43
N ILE A 618 -26.14 16.07 10.73
CA ILE A 618 -25.37 14.98 11.33
C ILE A 618 -23.97 15.44 11.73
N GLN A 619 -23.33 16.25 10.88
CA GLN A 619 -22.02 16.84 11.15
C GLN A 619 -21.99 18.30 10.74
N LEU A 620 -21.31 19.12 11.53
CA LEU A 620 -21.05 20.52 11.26
C LEU A 620 -19.61 20.84 11.67
N GLU A 621 -18.83 21.48 10.79
CA GLU A 621 -17.43 21.83 11.04
C GLU A 621 -16.53 20.68 11.53
N GLY A 622 -16.85 19.46 11.10
CA GLY A 622 -16.15 18.24 11.47
C GLY A 622 -16.52 17.67 12.85
N ASP A 623 -17.46 18.30 13.55
CA ASP A 623 -18.06 17.79 14.78
C ASP A 623 -19.26 16.88 14.46
N ASN A 624 -19.38 15.79 15.21
CA ASN A 624 -20.48 14.85 15.09
C ASN A 624 -21.57 15.24 16.08
N LEU A 625 -22.77 15.54 15.59
CA LEU A 625 -23.86 16.07 16.39
C LEU A 625 -24.77 14.99 17.00
N PHE A 626 -24.52 13.69 16.78
CA PHE A 626 -25.39 12.61 17.30
C PHE A 626 -25.56 12.57 18.82
N SER A 627 -24.70 13.25 19.58
CA SER A 627 -24.89 13.39 21.03
C SER A 627 -25.96 14.40 21.42
N LEU A 628 -26.37 15.29 20.51
CA LEU A 628 -27.44 16.26 20.73
C LEU A 628 -28.80 15.65 20.40
N PRO A 629 -29.89 16.05 21.08
CA PRO A 629 -31.26 15.70 20.68
C PRO A 629 -31.59 16.16 19.25
N LEU A 630 -32.52 15.46 18.56
CA LEU A 630 -32.88 15.79 17.16
C LEU A 630 -33.40 17.23 16.99
N HIS A 631 -34.13 17.78 17.97
CA HIS A 631 -34.61 19.16 17.89
C HIS A 631 -33.47 20.19 17.91
N GLU A 632 -32.38 19.93 18.64
CA GLU A 632 -31.19 20.82 18.65
C GLU A 632 -30.41 20.73 17.34
N ARG A 633 -30.45 19.59 16.65
CA ARG A 633 -29.81 19.43 15.32
C ARG A 633 -30.61 20.06 14.19
N LYS A 634 -31.88 20.39 14.44
CA LYS A 634 -32.78 21.06 13.48
C LYS A 634 -32.84 22.58 13.65
N ALA A 635 -32.56 23.08 14.86
CA ALA A 635 -32.46 24.49 15.18
C ALA A 635 -31.22 25.12 14.53
#